data_AF-A0A2D5VJD8-F1
#
_entry.id   AF-A0A2D5VJD8-F1
#
_cell.length_a   1.000
_cell.length_b   1.000
_cell.length_c   1.000
_cell.angle_alpha   90.00
_cell.angle_beta   90.00
_cell.angle_gamma   90.00
#
_symmetry.space_group_name_H-M   'P 1'
#
loop_
_entity.id
_entity.type
_entity.pdbx_description
1 polymer ?
#
loop_
_entity_poly.entity_id
_entity_poly.type
_entity_poly.pdbx_seq_one_letter_code
_entity_poly.pdbx_strand_id
1 'polypeptide(L)'
;MILILEATDVMVSLQTSRLLYTLNHRCLLLCIVTILMALNQFGLCQTIGDVPNVKHTSQMMIDAGQISFKELYDLGGRLFTIDFNTLDGYGRPEVNPEGILNELAKRQTLGAARNDLVTRTFGPEANSCVECHNKPFAGGAGGNVTNVFLRSWDAKDPFSVEEGNSNERNTKHIYGVGALQLLAEEISVQLQAVEQQAMEQAITTGKSVTRDLRAKGIDFGYLVALPDGTVDKSEVLGIPPDLRIKPFGSKGTVESVRRFTTNPLVAHMGIQAVERLEDDPRNEIAPFHQWDDGDGHENEATRGDVTALVIWQAAQPTPVQRIPDDPEIAQAIANGSQHFEKISCAVCHIPELIINDPTFKEPSRLDPAKFFSFDITRQGPEPRFETTADGKAIVRAYTDLKRHYMGESLRDPLENQEVDAAFFITAELWGIGNTGPWMFNGRAFTLDEAIRQHGGEAQNAREAYVALPELQQRELIEFLKSLVLPPNFQADIQLEKGLNMVSLPLKPYRPIWADQLAQKLDASIVIRFNTSNQQFEGYTQVDDGNGFPIEVGQAYIINAIKSATVTISGDAWHRDQPNIRSFMRAPSYSKPEAKWAFILCGKLTGTGQEQAYTISARNQRTQTTGTQQVLSQDGIFSIVWVGQVDQNLVRVGDTIQMTIAERNQQVIGFHRYIINQRDFDSAYIYKKIRPSDFTPPQTLLAQNYPNPFNPDTWIPYQLSTATEVKIEIYDPLGDRVRVLNLGTKAPGIYSQQKHAAYWNGKNKWGEPVASGVYFYRLTTNSFSQTRKLTIIR
;
A
#
# COMPACT_ATOMS: atom_id res chain seq x y z
N MET A 1 -12.64 79.13 21.72
CA MET A 1 -14.10 79.06 21.98
C MET A 1 -14.28 77.97 23.03
N ILE A 2 -14.11 78.31 24.32
CA ILE A 2 -15.18 78.65 25.28
C ILE A 2 -15.84 77.36 25.81
N LEU A 3 -15.60 76.89 27.05
CA LEU A 3 -14.73 77.33 28.17
C LEU A 3 -14.23 76.04 28.89
N ILE A 4 -12.92 75.71 28.90
CA ILE A 4 -11.86 76.07 29.91
C ILE A 4 -11.97 75.17 31.18
N LEU A 5 -10.96 74.45 31.71
CA LEU A 5 -9.49 74.34 31.61
C LEU A 5 -9.02 73.05 32.36
N GLU A 6 -7.85 72.53 31.97
CA GLU A 6 -6.70 71.97 32.78
C GLU A 6 -6.91 70.90 33.87
N ALA A 7 -6.21 69.75 33.81
CA ALA A 7 -4.90 69.45 34.45
C ALA A 7 -4.90 69.77 35.98
N THR A 8 -4.76 68.82 36.91
CA THR A 8 -3.46 68.31 37.42
C THR A 8 -3.67 67.43 38.68
N ASP A 9 -2.74 66.51 38.89
CA ASP A 9 -2.13 66.05 40.15
C ASP A 9 -2.87 65.21 41.24
N VAL A 10 -2.40 63.96 41.36
CA VAL A 10 -1.71 63.39 42.55
C VAL A 10 -2.42 63.49 43.92
N MET A 11 -2.98 62.37 44.41
CA MET A 11 -2.51 61.66 45.62
C MET A 11 -3.47 60.56 46.11
N VAL A 12 -2.92 59.34 46.18
CA VAL A 12 -3.00 58.39 47.30
C VAL A 12 -4.37 58.16 47.96
N SER A 13 -4.94 56.97 47.72
CA SER A 13 -5.41 56.11 48.81
C SER A 13 -5.50 54.65 48.38
N LEU A 14 -4.38 53.96 48.58
CA LEU A 14 -4.29 52.51 48.70
C LEU A 14 -4.95 52.09 50.02
N GLN A 15 -6.14 51.49 50.01
CA GLN A 15 -6.50 50.50 51.05
C GLN A 15 -7.76 49.64 50.79
N THR A 16 -8.52 49.86 49.73
CA THR A 16 -9.74 49.05 49.44
C THR A 16 -9.59 48.06 48.27
N SER A 17 -8.49 48.10 47.52
CA SER A 17 -8.26 47.21 46.36
C SER A 17 -7.52 45.91 46.67
N ARG A 18 -6.92 45.72 47.86
CA ARG A 18 -6.18 44.49 48.21
C ARG A 18 -7.05 43.33 48.73
N LEU A 19 -8.26 43.59 49.21
CA LEU A 19 -9.16 42.53 49.69
C LEU A 19 -9.95 41.88 48.54
N LEU A 20 -10.34 42.66 47.53
CA LEU A 20 -11.05 42.15 46.35
C LEU A 20 -10.13 41.42 45.35
N TYR A 21 -8.84 41.78 45.26
CA TYR A 21 -7.86 41.08 44.42
C TYR A 21 -7.44 39.71 44.99
N THR A 22 -7.42 39.55 46.31
CA THR A 22 -7.00 38.29 46.96
C THR A 22 -8.11 37.24 47.02
N LEU A 23 -9.39 37.64 47.09
CA LEU A 23 -10.52 36.72 46.98
C LEU A 23 -10.75 36.23 45.54
N ASN A 24 -10.59 37.09 44.52
CA ASN A 24 -10.74 36.67 43.13
C ASN A 24 -9.61 35.74 42.67
N HIS A 25 -8.36 35.95 43.13
CA HIS A 25 -7.28 35.03 42.80
C HIS A 25 -7.37 33.69 43.53
N ARG A 26 -7.96 33.62 44.74
CA ARG A 26 -8.17 32.34 45.43
C ARG A 26 -9.30 31.52 44.82
N CYS A 27 -10.40 32.14 44.38
CA CYS A 27 -11.43 31.43 43.61
C CYS A 27 -10.96 31.04 42.21
N LEU A 28 -10.19 31.90 41.53
CA LEU A 28 -9.63 31.56 40.22
C LEU A 28 -8.53 30.49 40.32
N LEU A 29 -7.68 30.49 41.36
CA LEU A 29 -6.76 29.37 41.62
C LEU A 29 -7.51 28.12 42.04
N LEU A 30 -8.57 28.20 42.86
CA LEU A 30 -9.34 27.00 43.21
C LEU A 30 -10.04 26.42 41.98
N CYS A 31 -10.60 27.26 41.10
CA CYS A 31 -11.20 26.85 39.82
C CYS A 31 -10.14 26.32 38.85
N ILE A 32 -8.96 26.94 38.74
CA ILE A 32 -7.87 26.46 37.88
C ILE A 32 -7.27 25.17 38.46
N VAL A 33 -7.19 25.00 39.78
CA VAL A 33 -6.72 23.77 40.43
C VAL A 33 -7.78 22.68 40.36
N THR A 34 -9.09 22.98 40.45
CA THR A 34 -10.14 21.98 40.21
C THR A 34 -10.28 21.65 38.73
N ILE A 35 -10.04 22.59 37.82
CA ILE A 35 -9.98 22.34 36.37
C ILE A 35 -8.69 21.59 36.02
N LEU A 36 -7.55 21.85 36.66
CA LEU A 36 -6.30 21.09 36.48
C LEU A 36 -6.38 19.71 37.16
N MET A 37 -7.08 19.56 38.28
CA MET A 37 -7.36 18.26 38.90
C MET A 37 -8.40 17.48 38.08
N ALA A 38 -9.39 18.14 37.47
CA ALA A 38 -10.32 17.52 36.53
C ALA A 38 -9.65 17.20 35.18
N LEU A 39 -8.70 18.01 34.71
CA LEU A 39 -7.90 17.73 33.51
C LEU A 39 -6.82 16.66 33.77
N ASN A 40 -6.31 16.53 35.00
CA ASN A 40 -5.49 15.39 35.43
C ASN A 40 -6.30 14.11 35.70
N GLN A 41 -7.63 14.18 35.82
CA GLN A 41 -8.48 12.98 35.84
C GLN A 41 -8.66 12.35 34.46
N PHE A 42 -8.33 13.06 33.38
CA PHE A 42 -8.41 12.56 32.00
C PHE A 42 -7.04 12.33 31.34
N GLY A 43 -5.95 12.42 32.09
CA GLY A 43 -4.59 12.18 31.60
C GLY A 43 -3.74 11.41 32.62
N LEU A 44 -3.55 10.12 32.36
CA LEU A 44 -2.54 9.25 33.01
C LEU A 44 -2.71 9.08 34.53
N CYS A 45 -3.84 8.55 34.98
CA CYS A 45 -3.80 7.72 36.18
C CYS A 45 -2.98 6.47 35.82
N GLN A 46 -1.73 6.40 36.27
CA GLN A 46 -0.92 5.21 36.11
C GLN A 46 -1.57 4.13 36.99
N THR A 47 -2.30 3.21 36.38
CA THR A 47 -2.91 2.10 37.11
C THR A 47 -1.79 1.26 37.72
N ILE A 48 -1.81 1.10 39.04
CA ILE A 48 -0.82 0.31 39.79
C ILE A 48 -1.48 -1.03 40.14
N GLY A 49 -0.81 -2.13 39.79
CA GLY A 49 -1.29 -3.50 40.02
C GLY A 49 -1.70 -4.22 38.74
N ASP A 50 -2.13 -5.47 38.89
CA ASP A 50 -2.67 -6.27 37.79
C ASP A 50 -4.00 -5.67 37.32
N VAL A 51 -4.15 -5.52 36.00
CA VAL A 51 -5.34 -4.95 35.36
C VAL A 51 -5.74 -5.81 34.15
N PRO A 52 -7.01 -5.74 33.69
CA PRO A 52 -7.38 -6.29 32.40
C PRO A 52 -6.43 -5.77 31.31
N ASN A 53 -5.88 -6.68 30.51
CA ASN A 53 -5.04 -6.32 29.39
C ASN A 53 -5.90 -5.79 28.22
N VAL A 54 -7.14 -6.27 28.10
CA VAL A 54 -8.06 -5.91 27.03
C VAL A 54 -8.70 -4.55 27.29
N LYS A 55 -8.66 -3.68 26.27
CA LYS A 55 -9.46 -2.46 26.22
C LYS A 55 -10.56 -2.64 25.20
N HIS A 56 -11.79 -2.82 25.67
CA HIS A 56 -12.92 -3.13 24.81
C HIS A 56 -13.24 -2.01 23.81
N THR A 57 -13.60 -2.45 22.61
CA THR A 57 -13.96 -1.59 21.48
C THR A 57 -15.49 -1.55 21.33
N SER A 58 -16.06 -0.35 21.21
CA SER A 58 -17.51 -0.20 21.04
C SER A 58 -17.93 -0.46 19.59
N GLN A 59 -18.82 -1.44 19.37
CA GLN A 59 -19.44 -1.67 18.06
C GLN A 59 -20.20 -0.44 17.56
N MET A 60 -20.84 0.31 18.45
CA MET A 60 -21.59 1.52 18.09
C MET A 60 -20.69 2.60 17.49
N MET A 61 -19.45 2.73 17.95
CA MET A 61 -18.48 3.68 17.39
C MET A 61 -18.00 3.25 15.99
N ILE A 62 -17.87 1.94 15.77
CA ILE A 62 -17.54 1.36 14.47
C ILE A 62 -18.68 1.64 13.49
N ASP A 63 -19.91 1.30 13.86
CA ASP A 63 -21.11 1.50 13.03
C ASP A 63 -21.36 2.98 12.69
N ALA A 64 -21.02 3.89 13.63
CA ALA A 64 -21.11 5.34 13.42
C ALA A 64 -19.97 5.92 12.55
N GLY A 65 -19.03 5.10 12.08
CA GLY A 65 -17.89 5.53 11.28
C GLY A 65 -16.88 6.39 12.04
N GLN A 66 -16.87 6.30 13.38
CA GLN A 66 -15.98 7.10 14.24
C GLN A 66 -14.58 6.49 14.39
N ILE A 67 -14.40 5.23 13.96
CA ILE A 67 -13.13 4.52 13.99
C ILE A 67 -12.71 4.23 12.55
N SER A 68 -11.50 4.64 12.18
CA SER A 68 -10.95 4.41 10.84
C SER A 68 -10.51 2.95 10.65
N PHE A 69 -10.38 2.50 9.40
CA PHE A 69 -9.82 1.19 9.07
C PHE A 69 -8.48 0.92 9.75
N LYS A 70 -7.59 1.92 9.76
CA LYS A 70 -6.26 1.78 10.38
C LYS A 70 -6.37 1.55 11.89
N GLU A 71 -7.22 2.32 12.57
CA GLU A 71 -7.42 2.17 14.02
C GLU A 71 -8.02 0.80 14.36
N LEU A 72 -9.00 0.33 13.58
CA LEU A 72 -9.59 -1.01 13.71
C LEU A 72 -8.57 -2.12 13.48
N TYR A 73 -7.77 -2.03 12.41
CA TYR A 73 -6.70 -2.99 12.14
C TYR A 73 -5.67 -3.02 13.27
N ASP A 74 -5.28 -1.85 13.81
CA ASP A 74 -4.32 -1.73 14.90
C ASP A 74 -4.89 -2.23 16.25
N LEU A 75 -6.20 -2.11 16.47
CA LEU A 75 -6.91 -2.71 17.62
C LEU A 75 -6.94 -4.24 17.50
N GLY A 76 -7.35 -4.76 16.34
CA GLY A 76 -7.41 -6.20 16.09
C GLY A 76 -6.05 -6.88 16.21
N GLY A 77 -4.99 -6.27 15.68
CA GLY A 77 -3.63 -6.78 15.83
C GLY A 77 -3.16 -6.83 17.28
N ARG A 78 -3.54 -5.84 18.10
CA ARG A 78 -3.26 -5.87 19.54
C ARG A 78 -4.01 -6.98 20.23
N LEU A 79 -5.31 -7.12 19.98
CA LEU A 79 -6.14 -8.21 20.53
C LEU A 79 -5.62 -9.60 20.12
N PHE A 80 -5.09 -9.74 18.91
CA PHE A 80 -4.54 -11.01 18.43
C PHE A 80 -3.26 -11.43 19.14
N THR A 81 -2.46 -10.46 19.62
CA THR A 81 -1.16 -10.69 20.26
C THR A 81 -1.17 -10.47 21.77
N ILE A 82 -2.34 -10.13 22.35
CA ILE A 82 -2.44 -9.85 23.78
C ILE A 82 -2.50 -11.15 24.56
N ASP A 83 -1.82 -11.19 25.70
CA ASP A 83 -1.97 -12.28 26.66
C ASP A 83 -3.22 -11.98 27.49
N PHE A 84 -4.32 -12.70 27.24
CA PHE A 84 -5.51 -12.62 28.08
C PHE A 84 -5.15 -13.11 29.49
N ASN A 85 -5.59 -12.37 30.51
CA ASN A 85 -5.36 -12.73 31.90
C ASN A 85 -6.69 -12.97 32.64
N THR A 86 -6.64 -13.43 33.88
CA THR A 86 -7.86 -13.76 34.65
C THR A 86 -8.77 -12.56 34.92
N LEU A 87 -8.28 -11.33 34.82
CA LEU A 87 -9.11 -10.12 34.91
C LEU A 87 -9.82 -9.80 33.59
N ASP A 88 -9.35 -10.37 32.48
CA ASP A 88 -10.00 -10.35 31.16
C ASP A 88 -11.03 -11.48 31.00
N GLY A 89 -11.20 -12.36 31.99
CA GLY A 89 -12.06 -13.56 31.92
C GLY A 89 -11.36 -14.79 31.32
N TYR A 90 -10.03 -14.87 31.42
CA TYR A 90 -9.29 -15.97 30.80
C TYR A 90 -9.53 -17.33 31.47
N GLY A 91 -10.13 -18.25 30.70
CA GLY A 91 -10.23 -19.68 30.98
C GLY A 91 -11.66 -20.17 31.20
N ARG A 92 -11.85 -21.49 31.31
CA ARG A 92 -13.19 -22.09 31.50
C ARG A 92 -13.20 -23.21 32.55
N PRO A 93 -13.09 -22.86 33.84
CA PRO A 93 -12.79 -23.84 34.88
C PRO A 93 -13.89 -24.88 35.11
N GLU A 94 -15.15 -24.56 34.76
CA GLU A 94 -16.32 -25.36 35.16
C GLU A 94 -16.90 -26.23 34.04
N VAL A 95 -16.66 -25.87 32.76
CA VAL A 95 -17.33 -26.46 31.60
C VAL A 95 -16.35 -26.61 30.42
N ASN A 96 -16.42 -27.72 29.70
CA ASN A 96 -15.65 -27.94 28.48
C ASN A 96 -16.38 -27.43 27.21
N PRO A 97 -15.76 -27.39 26.02
CA PRO A 97 -16.41 -26.87 24.81
C PRO A 97 -17.65 -27.67 24.35
N GLU A 98 -17.85 -28.89 24.85
CA GLU A 98 -19.05 -29.69 24.60
C GLU A 98 -20.17 -29.49 25.64
N GLY A 99 -20.01 -28.56 26.59
CA GLY A 99 -20.99 -28.30 27.65
C GLY A 99 -20.97 -29.34 28.78
N ILE A 100 -19.91 -30.16 28.86
CA ILE A 100 -19.73 -31.17 29.91
C ILE A 100 -19.09 -30.52 31.13
N LEU A 101 -19.73 -30.72 32.28
CA LEU A 101 -19.23 -30.27 33.58
C LEU A 101 -17.90 -30.94 33.94
N ASN A 102 -17.01 -30.16 34.53
CA ASN A 102 -15.77 -30.65 35.10
C ASN A 102 -16.02 -31.44 36.41
N GLU A 103 -16.37 -32.73 36.32
CA GLU A 103 -16.53 -33.59 37.51
C GLU A 103 -15.20 -33.88 38.23
N LEU A 104 -14.05 -33.69 37.56
CA LEU A 104 -12.72 -33.83 38.17
C LEU A 104 -12.44 -32.72 39.19
N ALA A 105 -12.91 -31.49 38.93
CA ALA A 105 -12.88 -30.38 39.89
C ALA A 105 -13.60 -30.70 41.21
N LYS A 106 -14.52 -31.68 41.22
CA LYS A 106 -15.32 -32.07 42.39
C LYS A 106 -14.76 -33.25 43.19
N ARG A 107 -13.81 -34.06 42.68
CA ARG A 107 -13.55 -35.42 43.22
C ARG A 107 -12.36 -35.65 44.17
N GLN A 108 -11.22 -34.96 44.14
CA GLN A 108 -10.16 -35.03 45.20
C GLN A 108 -8.87 -34.29 44.82
N THR A 109 -8.29 -33.51 45.77
CA THR A 109 -6.86 -33.18 46.03
C THR A 109 -5.84 -32.97 44.89
N LEU A 110 -6.29 -32.78 43.65
CA LEU A 110 -5.61 -32.09 42.55
C LEU A 110 -6.57 -30.94 42.22
N GLY A 111 -6.28 -29.71 42.64
CA GLY A 111 -7.31 -28.66 42.70
C GLY A 111 -7.32 -27.77 43.93
N ALA A 112 -6.33 -27.84 44.83
CA ALA A 112 -6.35 -26.98 46.03
C ALA A 112 -5.99 -25.52 45.69
N ALA A 113 -5.41 -25.28 44.50
CA ALA A 113 -5.17 -23.95 43.94
C ALA A 113 -5.85 -23.80 42.57
N ARG A 114 -6.24 -22.56 42.22
CA ARG A 114 -6.91 -22.17 40.95
C ARG A 114 -6.19 -22.61 39.65
N ASN A 115 -4.98 -23.15 39.72
CA ASN A 115 -4.16 -23.54 38.56
C ASN A 115 -4.00 -25.06 38.36
N ASP A 116 -4.65 -25.89 39.17
CA ASP A 116 -4.43 -27.35 39.15
C ASP A 116 -5.22 -28.09 38.03
N LEU A 117 -5.98 -27.38 37.19
CA LEU A 117 -6.88 -27.96 36.16
C LEU A 117 -6.54 -27.56 34.72
N VAL A 118 -5.29 -27.20 34.41
CA VAL A 118 -4.86 -26.96 33.02
C VAL A 118 -4.73 -28.31 32.29
N THR A 119 -5.87 -28.89 31.91
CA THR A 119 -5.95 -30.00 30.97
C THR A 119 -6.36 -29.42 29.62
N ARG A 120 -5.82 -29.93 28.51
CA ARG A 120 -6.21 -29.45 27.16
C ARG A 120 -7.73 -29.53 26.92
N THR A 121 -8.41 -30.47 27.59
CA THR A 121 -9.86 -30.69 27.52
C THR A 121 -10.71 -29.59 28.19
N PHE A 122 -10.28 -29.06 29.34
CA PHE A 122 -10.99 -27.97 30.04
C PHE A 122 -10.33 -26.59 29.84
N GLY A 123 -9.24 -26.53 29.09
CA GLY A 123 -8.59 -25.29 28.67
C GLY A 123 -8.09 -24.43 29.84
N PRO A 124 -7.59 -23.24 29.53
CA PRO A 124 -7.30 -22.75 28.19
C PRO A 124 -6.05 -23.42 27.57
N GLU A 125 -6.07 -23.64 26.25
CA GLU A 125 -4.94 -24.23 25.49
C GLU A 125 -3.86 -23.19 25.13
N ALA A 126 -4.23 -21.90 25.09
CA ALA A 126 -3.36 -20.77 24.81
C ALA A 126 -3.98 -19.49 25.41
N ASN A 127 -3.13 -18.55 25.86
CA ASN A 127 -3.58 -17.26 26.38
C ASN A 127 -3.55 -16.14 25.34
N SER A 128 -3.06 -16.41 24.13
CA SER A 128 -3.07 -15.48 23.01
C SER A 128 -3.21 -16.21 21.68
N CYS A 129 -3.87 -15.59 20.69
CA CYS A 129 -4.01 -16.18 19.36
C CYS A 129 -2.65 -16.41 18.70
N VAL A 130 -1.68 -15.52 18.95
CA VAL A 130 -0.34 -15.59 18.37
C VAL A 130 0.49 -16.77 18.90
N GLU A 131 0.15 -17.38 20.03
CA GLU A 131 0.88 -18.55 20.54
C GLU A 131 0.78 -19.74 19.58
N CYS A 132 -0.37 -19.91 18.92
CA CYS A 132 -0.58 -20.95 17.91
C CYS A 132 -0.36 -20.44 16.47
N HIS A 133 -0.62 -19.15 16.22
CA HIS A 133 -0.53 -18.54 14.89
C HIS A 133 0.71 -17.64 14.72
N ASN A 134 1.91 -18.21 14.77
CA ASN A 134 3.17 -17.44 14.74
C ASN A 134 4.20 -17.87 13.70
N LYS A 135 3.97 -18.95 12.94
CA LYS A 135 4.97 -19.48 12.01
C LYS A 135 4.65 -19.15 10.55
N PRO A 136 5.54 -18.43 9.83
CA PRO A 136 6.80 -17.84 10.30
C PRO A 136 6.63 -16.48 10.97
N PHE A 137 5.44 -15.88 10.90
CA PHE A 137 5.13 -14.58 11.46
C PHE A 137 3.78 -14.63 12.21
N ALA A 138 3.44 -13.57 12.94
CA ALA A 138 2.11 -13.44 13.53
C ALA A 138 1.01 -13.59 12.45
N GLY A 139 0.00 -14.39 12.76
CA GLY A 139 -1.02 -14.85 11.81
C GLY A 139 -0.60 -16.05 10.95
N GLY A 140 0.59 -16.60 11.19
CA GLY A 140 1.12 -17.79 10.53
C GLY A 140 0.45 -19.09 11.00
N ALA A 141 0.98 -20.22 10.54
CA ALA A 141 0.62 -21.54 11.03
C ALA A 141 1.28 -21.86 12.37
N GLY A 142 0.98 -23.02 12.93
CA GLY A 142 1.63 -23.56 14.14
C GLY A 142 2.66 -24.64 13.81
N GLY A 143 3.53 -24.93 14.78
CA GLY A 143 4.27 -26.21 14.80
C GLY A 143 3.46 -27.30 15.50
N ASN A 144 3.96 -28.53 15.52
CA ASN A 144 3.26 -29.66 16.18
C ASN A 144 2.95 -29.40 17.66
N VAL A 145 3.83 -28.71 18.40
CA VAL A 145 3.61 -28.42 19.82
C VAL A 145 2.42 -27.48 20.07
N THR A 146 2.05 -26.69 19.06
CA THR A 146 0.93 -25.74 19.06
C THR A 146 -0.31 -26.28 18.34
N ASN A 147 -0.35 -27.58 18.04
CA ASN A 147 -1.56 -28.23 17.57
C ASN A 147 -2.65 -28.13 18.66
N VAL A 148 -3.89 -27.94 18.22
CA VAL A 148 -5.06 -27.81 19.08
C VAL A 148 -5.89 -29.09 19.01
N PHE A 149 -6.66 -29.39 20.07
CA PHE A 149 -7.52 -30.57 20.09
C PHE A 149 -8.98 -30.17 20.00
N LEU A 150 -9.68 -30.69 18.99
CA LEU A 150 -11.11 -30.45 18.84
C LEU A 150 -11.95 -31.27 19.82
N ARG A 151 -11.41 -32.40 20.31
CA ARG A 151 -12.07 -33.32 21.26
C ARG A 151 -11.07 -34.30 21.88
N SER A 152 -11.31 -34.69 23.14
CA SER A 152 -10.74 -35.88 23.79
C SER A 152 -11.87 -36.78 24.31
N TRP A 153 -11.82 -38.08 24.05
CA TRP A 153 -12.92 -39.02 24.33
C TRP A 153 -12.91 -39.60 25.75
N ASP A 154 -11.75 -39.60 26.43
CA ASP A 154 -11.65 -40.26 27.72
C ASP A 154 -11.72 -39.27 28.89
N ALA A 155 -12.90 -39.22 29.53
CA ALA A 155 -13.09 -38.50 30.79
C ALA A 155 -12.23 -39.05 31.96
N LYS A 156 -11.63 -40.24 31.81
CA LYS A 156 -10.72 -40.86 32.78
C LYS A 156 -9.23 -40.59 32.47
N ASP A 157 -8.89 -40.29 31.22
CA ASP A 157 -7.55 -39.86 30.81
C ASP A 157 -7.61 -38.61 29.92
N PRO A 158 -7.92 -37.43 30.50
CA PRO A 158 -8.03 -36.17 29.77
C PRO A 158 -6.68 -35.67 29.21
N PHE A 159 -5.59 -36.42 29.39
CA PHE A 159 -4.24 -36.14 28.92
C PHE A 159 -3.81 -37.04 27.77
N SER A 160 -4.60 -38.05 27.39
CA SER A 160 -4.25 -38.96 26.31
C SER A 160 -4.26 -38.23 24.96
N VAL A 161 -3.10 -38.27 24.30
CA VAL A 161 -2.90 -37.85 22.91
C VAL A 161 -2.85 -39.05 21.96
N GLU A 162 -3.30 -40.23 22.42
CA GLU A 162 -3.30 -41.44 21.59
C GLU A 162 -4.26 -41.29 20.41
N GLU A 163 -3.82 -41.81 19.25
CA GLU A 163 -4.59 -41.84 18.02
C GLU A 163 -5.84 -42.71 18.21
N GLY A 164 -7.03 -42.10 18.10
CA GLY A 164 -8.32 -42.73 18.40
C GLY A 164 -9.00 -42.22 19.69
N ASN A 165 -8.26 -41.58 20.59
CA ASN A 165 -8.80 -40.94 21.79
C ASN A 165 -8.83 -39.41 21.70
N SER A 166 -8.09 -38.82 20.76
CA SER A 166 -8.00 -37.36 20.59
C SER A 166 -8.13 -36.94 19.13
N ASN A 167 -8.68 -35.75 18.90
CA ASN A 167 -8.86 -35.16 17.56
C ASN A 167 -7.90 -33.97 17.34
N GLU A 168 -6.64 -34.27 17.06
CA GLU A 168 -5.57 -33.29 16.88
C GLU A 168 -5.70 -32.51 15.55
N ARG A 169 -5.44 -31.20 15.60
CA ARG A 169 -5.43 -30.32 14.44
C ARG A 169 -4.19 -29.44 14.43
N ASN A 170 -3.57 -29.39 13.26
CA ASN A 170 -2.53 -28.40 13.02
C ASN A 170 -3.16 -27.02 12.81
N THR A 171 -2.60 -26.04 13.52
CA THR A 171 -2.98 -24.65 13.41
C THR A 171 -2.63 -24.10 12.03
N LYS A 172 -3.65 -23.68 11.29
CA LYS A 172 -3.50 -23.07 9.96
C LYS A 172 -3.10 -21.60 10.04
N HIS A 173 -2.48 -21.08 8.99
CA HIS A 173 -2.29 -19.63 8.86
C HIS A 173 -3.59 -18.90 8.52
N ILE A 174 -3.62 -17.60 8.77
CA ILE A 174 -4.77 -16.73 8.49
C ILE A 174 -4.50 -15.68 7.41
N TYR A 175 -3.36 -15.75 6.72
CA TYR A 175 -3.07 -14.88 5.58
C TYR A 175 -4.05 -15.14 4.43
N GLY A 176 -4.65 -14.08 3.89
CA GLY A 176 -5.59 -14.15 2.77
C GLY A 176 -7.00 -14.65 3.11
N VAL A 177 -7.36 -14.87 4.38
CA VAL A 177 -8.67 -15.44 4.77
C VAL A 177 -9.87 -14.58 4.36
N GLY A 178 -9.69 -13.26 4.26
CA GLY A 178 -10.74 -12.35 3.76
C GLY A 178 -11.11 -12.67 2.31
N ALA A 179 -10.14 -13.00 1.47
CA ALA A 179 -10.38 -13.39 0.08
C ALA A 179 -11.04 -14.77 -0.03
N LEU A 180 -10.68 -15.73 0.85
CA LEU A 180 -11.34 -17.04 0.88
C LEU A 180 -12.83 -16.93 1.23
N GLN A 181 -13.18 -16.07 2.20
CA GLN A 181 -14.58 -15.79 2.52
C GLN A 181 -15.31 -15.16 1.34
N LEU A 182 -14.74 -14.13 0.70
CA LEU A 182 -15.37 -13.49 -0.47
C LEU A 182 -15.60 -14.46 -1.63
N LEU A 183 -14.62 -15.33 -1.92
CA LEU A 183 -14.79 -16.39 -2.91
C LEU A 183 -15.92 -17.35 -2.54
N ALA A 184 -15.95 -17.80 -1.28
CA ALA A 184 -16.99 -18.69 -0.77
C ALA A 184 -18.38 -18.06 -0.86
N GLU A 185 -18.52 -16.78 -0.49
CA GLU A 185 -19.77 -16.03 -0.58
C GLU A 185 -20.24 -15.89 -2.04
N GLU A 186 -19.36 -15.46 -2.95
CA GLU A 186 -19.72 -15.31 -4.37
C GLU A 186 -20.10 -16.65 -5.02
N ILE A 187 -19.41 -17.74 -4.70
CA ILE A 187 -19.76 -19.08 -5.18
C ILE A 187 -21.12 -19.50 -4.61
N SER A 188 -21.34 -19.35 -3.31
CA SER A 188 -22.60 -19.72 -2.65
C SER A 188 -23.80 -19.01 -3.29
N VAL A 189 -23.68 -17.70 -3.52
CA VAL A 189 -24.73 -16.90 -4.18
C VAL A 189 -25.02 -17.41 -5.59
N GLN A 190 -24.00 -17.78 -6.37
CA GLN A 190 -24.18 -18.34 -7.71
C GLN A 190 -24.93 -19.68 -7.68
N LEU A 191 -24.52 -20.60 -6.79
CA LEU A 191 -25.14 -21.93 -6.69
C LEU A 191 -26.60 -21.84 -6.22
N GLN A 192 -26.88 -21.00 -5.23
CA GLN A 192 -28.24 -20.77 -4.72
C GLN A 192 -29.14 -20.10 -5.77
N ALA A 193 -28.60 -19.21 -6.61
CA ALA A 193 -29.33 -18.64 -7.73
C ALA A 193 -29.70 -19.70 -8.78
N VAL A 194 -28.81 -20.67 -9.07
CA VAL A 194 -29.11 -21.79 -9.97
C VAL A 194 -30.23 -22.67 -9.41
N GLU A 195 -30.19 -22.97 -8.11
CA GLU A 195 -31.26 -23.69 -7.42
C GLU A 195 -32.61 -22.95 -7.56
N GLN A 196 -32.64 -21.67 -7.24
CA GLN A 196 -33.86 -20.87 -7.32
C GLN A 196 -34.43 -20.84 -8.75
N GLN A 197 -33.58 -20.63 -9.76
CA GLN A 197 -33.98 -20.63 -11.17
C GLN A 197 -34.51 -22.00 -11.62
N ALA A 198 -33.88 -23.09 -11.19
CA ALA A 198 -34.33 -24.45 -11.50
C ALA A 198 -35.72 -24.72 -10.89
N MET A 199 -35.91 -24.33 -9.63
CA MET A 199 -37.18 -24.46 -8.90
C MET A 199 -38.29 -23.65 -9.56
N GLU A 200 -38.06 -22.37 -9.85
CA GLU A 200 -39.04 -21.50 -10.53
C GLU A 200 -39.45 -22.07 -11.91
N GLN A 201 -38.48 -22.59 -12.67
CA GLN A 201 -38.74 -23.20 -13.97
C GLN A 201 -39.51 -24.51 -13.85
N ALA A 202 -39.20 -25.36 -12.86
CA ALA A 202 -39.89 -26.64 -12.65
C ALA A 202 -41.36 -26.42 -12.27
N ILE A 203 -41.62 -25.47 -11.37
CA ILE A 203 -42.97 -25.06 -10.97
C ILE A 203 -43.74 -24.49 -12.16
N THR A 204 -43.12 -23.60 -12.94
CA THR A 204 -43.78 -22.92 -14.07
C THR A 204 -44.10 -23.88 -15.22
N THR A 205 -43.21 -24.85 -15.49
CA THR A 205 -43.37 -25.77 -16.63
C THR A 205 -44.12 -27.06 -16.28
N GLY A 206 -44.30 -27.36 -14.98
CA GLY A 206 -44.87 -28.62 -14.51
C GLY A 206 -43.99 -29.84 -14.80
N LYS A 207 -42.69 -29.64 -15.10
CA LYS A 207 -41.72 -30.70 -15.43
C LYS A 207 -40.50 -30.59 -14.53
N SER A 208 -39.84 -31.71 -14.26
CA SER A 208 -38.56 -31.69 -13.56
C SER A 208 -37.50 -30.97 -14.39
N VAL A 209 -36.63 -30.22 -13.71
CA VAL A 209 -35.55 -29.44 -14.32
C VAL A 209 -34.22 -29.83 -13.69
N THR A 210 -33.31 -30.36 -14.49
CA THR A 210 -31.92 -30.64 -14.08
C THR A 210 -31.05 -29.44 -14.42
N ARG A 211 -30.21 -29.00 -13.47
CA ARG A 211 -29.21 -27.95 -13.68
C ARG A 211 -27.86 -28.35 -13.12
N ASP A 212 -26.82 -28.18 -13.94
CA ASP A 212 -25.43 -28.30 -13.50
C ASP A 212 -25.11 -27.19 -12.51
N LEU A 213 -24.38 -27.54 -11.45
CA LEU A 213 -23.91 -26.63 -10.43
C LEU A 213 -22.44 -26.31 -10.70
N ARG A 214 -22.22 -25.20 -11.41
CA ARG A 214 -20.88 -24.70 -11.72
C ARG A 214 -20.73 -23.25 -11.33
N ALA A 215 -19.63 -22.93 -10.67
CA ALA A 215 -19.31 -21.57 -10.25
C ALA A 215 -17.80 -21.34 -10.32
N LYS A 216 -17.39 -20.21 -10.89
CA LYS A 216 -15.96 -19.84 -11.07
C LYS A 216 -15.08 -20.95 -11.70
N GLY A 217 -15.66 -21.79 -12.57
CA GLY A 217 -14.95 -22.89 -13.23
C GLY A 217 -14.88 -24.19 -12.41
N ILE A 218 -15.46 -24.22 -11.21
CA ILE A 218 -15.53 -25.40 -10.33
C ILE A 218 -16.84 -26.15 -10.56
N ASP A 219 -16.76 -27.49 -10.56
CA ASP A 219 -17.91 -28.38 -10.73
C ASP A 219 -18.37 -28.97 -9.38
N PHE A 220 -19.62 -28.68 -9.01
CA PHE A 220 -20.29 -29.14 -7.80
C PHE A 220 -21.38 -30.19 -8.09
N GLY A 221 -21.36 -30.80 -9.28
CA GLY A 221 -22.34 -31.80 -9.70
C GLY A 221 -23.60 -31.15 -10.28
N TYR A 222 -24.77 -31.70 -9.97
CA TYR A 222 -26.05 -31.16 -10.46
C TYR A 222 -27.15 -31.32 -9.42
N LEU A 223 -28.23 -30.55 -9.61
CA LEU A 223 -29.48 -30.70 -8.86
C LEU A 223 -30.65 -30.99 -9.79
N VAL A 224 -31.72 -31.55 -9.24
CA VAL A 224 -32.97 -31.78 -9.95
C VAL A 224 -34.12 -31.11 -9.19
N ALA A 225 -34.64 -30.02 -9.74
CA ALA A 225 -35.83 -29.36 -9.22
C ALA A 225 -37.10 -30.08 -9.71
N LEU A 226 -38.03 -30.34 -8.80
CA LEU A 226 -39.29 -31.03 -9.06
C LEU A 226 -40.47 -30.04 -9.16
N PRO A 227 -41.54 -30.40 -9.89
CA PRO A 227 -42.72 -29.53 -10.05
C PRO A 227 -43.45 -29.16 -8.75
N ASP A 228 -43.23 -29.91 -7.67
CA ASP A 228 -43.81 -29.67 -6.34
C ASP A 228 -43.04 -28.63 -5.51
N GLY A 229 -41.95 -28.08 -6.05
CA GLY A 229 -41.10 -27.09 -5.39
C GLY A 229 -39.98 -27.69 -4.55
N THR A 230 -39.82 -29.02 -4.53
CA THR A 230 -38.67 -29.68 -3.88
C THR A 230 -37.48 -29.77 -4.83
N VAL A 231 -36.27 -29.90 -4.27
CA VAL A 231 -35.02 -30.00 -5.03
C VAL A 231 -34.23 -31.21 -4.53
N ASP A 232 -33.96 -32.16 -5.43
CA ASP A 232 -33.06 -33.28 -5.20
C ASP A 232 -31.60 -32.80 -5.36
N LYS A 233 -30.83 -32.99 -4.29
CA LYS A 233 -29.42 -32.58 -4.14
C LYS A 233 -28.50 -33.78 -3.91
N SER A 234 -28.96 -35.00 -4.16
CA SER A 234 -28.17 -36.23 -3.96
C SER A 234 -26.88 -36.27 -4.78
N GLU A 235 -26.86 -35.56 -5.91
CA GLU A 235 -25.74 -35.48 -6.85
C GLU A 235 -24.91 -34.19 -6.68
N VAL A 236 -25.12 -33.46 -5.58
CA VAL A 236 -24.30 -32.31 -5.19
C VAL A 236 -23.01 -32.79 -4.55
N LEU A 237 -21.88 -32.33 -5.06
CA LEU A 237 -20.56 -32.82 -4.68
C LEU A 237 -19.81 -31.84 -3.78
N GLY A 238 -19.29 -32.37 -2.67
CA GLY A 238 -18.26 -31.71 -1.86
C GLY A 238 -18.67 -30.46 -1.08
N ILE A 239 -19.97 -30.15 -1.01
CA ILE A 239 -20.53 -29.00 -0.27
C ILE A 239 -21.79 -29.43 0.50
N PRO A 240 -22.23 -28.67 1.53
CA PRO A 240 -23.44 -29.01 2.26
C PRO A 240 -24.72 -28.80 1.41
N PRO A 241 -25.86 -29.42 1.79
CA PRO A 241 -27.12 -29.29 1.06
C PRO A 241 -27.68 -27.86 0.98
N ASP A 242 -27.23 -26.94 1.83
CA ASP A 242 -27.61 -25.52 1.78
C ASP A 242 -26.88 -24.73 0.67
N LEU A 243 -26.02 -25.40 -0.10
CA LEU A 243 -25.20 -24.86 -1.18
C LEU A 243 -24.27 -23.71 -0.73
N ARG A 244 -23.97 -23.63 0.57
CA ARG A 244 -23.06 -22.63 1.12
C ARG A 244 -21.65 -23.20 1.21
N ILE A 245 -20.70 -22.54 0.56
CA ILE A 245 -19.27 -22.83 0.72
C ILE A 245 -18.84 -22.41 2.12
N LYS A 246 -18.19 -23.32 2.84
CA LYS A 246 -17.67 -23.12 4.19
C LYS A 246 -16.15 -23.29 4.16
N PRO A 247 -15.37 -22.21 3.95
CA PRO A 247 -13.95 -22.33 3.61
C PRO A 247 -13.03 -22.63 4.80
N PHE A 248 -13.52 -22.53 6.03
CA PHE A 248 -12.67 -22.59 7.22
C PHE A 248 -12.76 -23.94 7.97
N GLY A 249 -11.63 -24.35 8.54
CA GLY A 249 -11.42 -25.65 9.16
C GLY A 249 -11.02 -26.74 8.15
N SER A 250 -10.33 -27.79 8.60
CA SER A 250 -9.88 -28.89 7.72
C SER A 250 -11.02 -29.71 7.11
N LYS A 251 -12.22 -29.65 7.69
CA LYS A 251 -13.45 -30.25 7.17
C LYS A 251 -14.33 -29.26 6.38
N GLY A 252 -13.95 -27.98 6.34
CA GLY A 252 -14.75 -26.92 5.72
C GLY A 252 -16.14 -26.81 6.34
N THR A 253 -16.23 -26.57 7.65
CA THR A 253 -17.51 -26.53 8.40
C THR A 253 -17.84 -25.15 8.94
N VAL A 254 -16.98 -24.17 8.70
CA VAL A 254 -17.13 -22.80 9.18
C VAL A 254 -17.17 -21.82 8.01
N GLU A 255 -18.21 -20.97 7.99
CA GLU A 255 -18.63 -20.16 6.85
C GLU A 255 -17.98 -18.78 6.77
N SER A 256 -17.52 -18.22 7.89
CA SER A 256 -16.98 -16.85 7.94
C SER A 256 -15.80 -16.74 8.88
N VAL A 257 -14.95 -15.72 8.66
CA VAL A 257 -13.83 -15.38 9.53
C VAL A 257 -14.36 -15.06 10.92
N ARG A 258 -15.48 -14.34 11.04
CA ARG A 258 -16.13 -14.05 12.33
C ARG A 258 -16.50 -15.31 13.12
N ARG A 259 -17.09 -16.31 12.45
CA ARG A 259 -17.41 -17.60 13.10
C ARG A 259 -16.14 -18.39 13.42
N PHE A 260 -15.15 -18.35 12.53
CA PHE A 260 -13.83 -18.96 12.71
C PHE A 260 -13.06 -18.36 13.89
N THR A 261 -13.27 -17.09 14.22
CA THR A 261 -12.62 -16.40 15.35
C THR A 261 -13.34 -16.64 16.67
N THR A 262 -14.66 -16.56 16.66
CA THR A 262 -15.45 -16.76 17.88
C THR A 262 -15.50 -18.21 18.35
N ASN A 263 -15.28 -19.18 17.46
CA ASN A 263 -15.19 -20.60 17.84
C ASN A 263 -13.98 -20.84 18.77
N PRO A 264 -12.71 -20.56 18.38
CA PRO A 264 -11.53 -20.72 19.23
C PRO A 264 -11.48 -19.85 20.47
N LEU A 265 -12.04 -18.63 20.44
CA LEU A 265 -12.11 -17.79 21.66
C LEU A 265 -12.77 -18.58 22.79
N VAL A 266 -13.95 -19.14 22.55
CA VAL A 266 -14.64 -19.98 23.55
C VAL A 266 -13.98 -21.36 23.67
N ALA A 267 -13.69 -22.00 22.53
CA ALA A 267 -13.35 -23.41 22.47
C ALA A 267 -11.89 -23.76 22.81
N HIS A 268 -10.96 -22.82 22.71
CA HIS A 268 -9.54 -23.04 22.97
C HIS A 268 -9.00 -22.08 24.04
N MET A 269 -9.46 -20.83 24.06
CA MET A 269 -8.96 -19.81 24.99
C MET A 269 -9.84 -19.63 26.24
N GLY A 270 -11.08 -20.14 26.24
CA GLY A 270 -12.04 -19.87 27.31
C GLY A 270 -12.27 -18.37 27.47
N ILE A 271 -12.60 -17.72 26.35
CA ILE A 271 -12.97 -16.30 26.28
C ILE A 271 -14.38 -16.19 25.70
N GLN A 272 -15.30 -15.65 26.49
CA GLN A 272 -16.70 -15.46 26.17
C GLN A 272 -16.90 -14.36 25.12
N ALA A 273 -17.19 -14.77 23.89
CA ALA A 273 -17.66 -13.86 22.85
C ALA A 273 -19.15 -13.54 23.08
N VAL A 274 -19.47 -12.27 23.41
CA VAL A 274 -20.83 -11.81 23.75
C VAL A 274 -21.88 -12.25 22.73
N GLU A 275 -21.55 -12.15 21.44
CA GLU A 275 -22.48 -12.52 20.37
C GLU A 275 -22.80 -14.01 20.29
N ARG A 276 -21.96 -14.88 20.86
CA ARG A 276 -22.26 -16.32 20.92
C ARG A 276 -23.33 -16.65 21.94
N LEU A 277 -23.39 -15.89 23.03
CA LEU A 277 -24.49 -15.99 23.99
C LEU A 277 -25.80 -15.46 23.39
N GLU A 278 -25.74 -14.32 22.70
CA GLU A 278 -26.93 -13.70 22.08
C GLU A 278 -27.52 -14.56 20.93
N ASP A 279 -26.67 -15.31 20.22
CA ASP A 279 -27.07 -16.13 19.06
C ASP A 279 -27.51 -17.58 19.44
N ASP A 280 -27.53 -17.99 20.72
CA ASP A 280 -27.90 -19.37 21.08
C ASP A 280 -29.42 -19.60 20.93
N PRO A 281 -29.85 -20.49 20.01
CA PRO A 281 -31.26 -20.74 19.75
C PRO A 281 -31.99 -21.48 20.88
N ARG A 282 -31.27 -22.11 21.82
CA ARG A 282 -31.87 -22.93 22.89
C ARG A 282 -32.28 -22.12 24.11
N ASN A 283 -31.64 -20.97 24.35
CA ASN A 283 -31.89 -20.14 25.54
C ASN A 283 -31.83 -20.97 26.85
N GLU A 284 -31.10 -22.09 26.84
CA GLU A 284 -31.12 -23.12 27.88
C GLU A 284 -30.10 -22.79 28.97
N ILE A 285 -30.61 -22.44 30.15
CA ILE A 285 -29.80 -22.20 31.35
C ILE A 285 -30.00 -23.41 32.27
N ALA A 286 -29.14 -24.44 32.19
CA ALA A 286 -28.78 -25.25 33.37
C ALA A 286 -27.77 -26.38 33.07
N PRO A 287 -26.75 -26.59 33.94
CA PRO A 287 -26.30 -25.67 35.00
C PRO A 287 -25.40 -24.54 34.46
N PHE A 288 -24.91 -24.67 33.22
CA PHE A 288 -24.16 -23.65 32.46
C PHE A 288 -24.56 -23.71 30.99
N HIS A 289 -24.50 -22.58 30.29
CA HIS A 289 -24.72 -22.51 28.85
C HIS A 289 -23.48 -23.06 28.13
N GLN A 290 -23.58 -23.75 26.98
CA GLN A 290 -22.37 -24.30 26.31
C GLN A 290 -21.38 -23.22 25.82
N TRP A 291 -21.82 -21.97 25.83
CA TRP A 291 -21.03 -20.78 25.46
C TRP A 291 -20.70 -19.90 26.67
N ASP A 292 -21.06 -20.35 27.87
CA ASP A 292 -20.60 -19.83 29.15
C ASP A 292 -19.37 -20.66 29.55
N ASP A 293 -18.25 -19.98 29.76
CA ASP A 293 -16.98 -20.52 30.24
C ASP A 293 -17.03 -20.88 31.72
N GLY A 294 -18.04 -20.40 32.46
CA GLY A 294 -18.25 -20.74 33.86
C GLY A 294 -17.12 -20.24 34.76
N ASP A 295 -16.46 -19.14 34.40
CA ASP A 295 -15.43 -18.51 35.21
C ASP A 295 -15.97 -17.34 36.06
N GLY A 296 -17.21 -16.90 35.77
CA GLY A 296 -17.92 -15.82 36.45
C GLY A 296 -17.64 -14.41 35.92
N HIS A 297 -16.91 -14.30 34.81
CA HIS A 297 -16.71 -13.07 34.06
C HIS A 297 -17.73 -12.98 32.91
N GLU A 298 -18.15 -11.76 32.57
CA GLU A 298 -19.11 -11.51 31.49
C GLU A 298 -18.53 -10.43 30.56
N ASN A 299 -18.91 -10.48 29.28
CA ASN A 299 -18.53 -9.49 28.26
C ASN A 299 -17.04 -9.41 27.91
N GLU A 300 -16.36 -10.55 27.91
CA GLU A 300 -14.90 -10.65 27.74
C GLU A 300 -14.43 -10.34 26.32
N ALA A 301 -15.18 -10.76 25.30
CA ALA A 301 -14.99 -10.35 23.92
C ALA A 301 -16.26 -9.69 23.39
N THR A 302 -16.27 -8.36 23.37
CA THR A 302 -17.42 -7.58 22.87
C THR A 302 -17.57 -7.73 21.35
N ARG A 303 -18.76 -7.41 20.81
CA ARG A 303 -18.98 -7.39 19.34
C ARG A 303 -17.96 -6.52 18.60
N GLY A 304 -17.54 -5.39 19.20
CA GLY A 304 -16.54 -4.51 18.59
C GLY A 304 -15.12 -5.07 18.64
N ASP A 305 -14.77 -5.81 19.69
CA ASP A 305 -13.48 -6.52 19.77
C ASP A 305 -13.41 -7.62 18.72
N VAL A 306 -14.48 -8.39 18.54
CA VAL A 306 -14.56 -9.42 17.48
C VAL A 306 -14.47 -8.76 16.10
N THR A 307 -15.19 -7.67 15.86
CA THR A 307 -15.08 -6.93 14.59
C THR A 307 -13.65 -6.47 14.34
N ALA A 308 -12.94 -5.93 15.34
CA ALA A 308 -11.54 -5.54 15.20
C ALA A 308 -10.63 -6.74 14.86
N LEU A 309 -10.77 -7.86 15.57
CA LEU A 309 -10.05 -9.10 15.28
C LEU A 309 -10.27 -9.58 13.84
N VAL A 310 -11.54 -9.62 13.39
CA VAL A 310 -11.90 -10.06 12.04
C VAL A 310 -11.32 -9.13 10.98
N ILE A 311 -11.38 -7.81 11.18
CA ILE A 311 -10.76 -6.85 10.25
C ILE A 311 -9.25 -7.08 10.15
N TRP A 312 -8.57 -7.34 11.28
CA TRP A 312 -7.14 -7.64 11.25
C TRP A 312 -6.83 -8.95 10.53
N GLN A 313 -7.61 -10.01 10.77
CA GLN A 313 -7.43 -11.31 10.11
C GLN A 313 -7.73 -11.23 8.60
N ALA A 314 -8.86 -10.63 8.22
CA ALA A 314 -9.29 -10.50 6.84
C ALA A 314 -8.35 -9.62 6.00
N ALA A 315 -7.71 -8.63 6.63
CA ALA A 315 -6.76 -7.73 5.98
C ALA A 315 -5.30 -8.20 6.05
N GLN A 316 -5.00 -9.43 6.50
CA GLN A 316 -3.63 -9.94 6.43
C GLN A 316 -3.09 -9.90 4.99
N PRO A 317 -1.76 -9.72 4.81
CA PRO A 317 -1.17 -9.67 3.49
C PRO A 317 -1.52 -10.90 2.64
N THR A 318 -1.57 -10.73 1.33
CA THR A 318 -1.78 -11.86 0.42
C THR A 318 -0.52 -12.75 0.41
N PRO A 319 -0.64 -14.08 0.52
CA PRO A 319 0.46 -14.98 0.25
C PRO A 319 1.06 -14.76 -1.15
N VAL A 320 2.37 -14.98 -1.31
CA VAL A 320 3.08 -14.69 -2.56
C VAL A 320 3.87 -15.89 -3.07
N GLN A 321 4.16 -15.87 -4.37
CA GLN A 321 5.19 -16.73 -4.95
C GLN A 321 6.53 -16.00 -4.95
N ARG A 322 7.52 -16.53 -4.21
CA ARG A 322 8.87 -15.98 -4.13
C ARG A 322 9.79 -16.70 -5.11
N ILE A 323 10.22 -15.98 -6.15
CA ILE A 323 11.21 -16.46 -7.12
C ILE A 323 12.60 -15.95 -6.69
N PRO A 324 13.57 -16.84 -6.39
CA PRO A 324 14.94 -16.43 -6.07
C PRO A 324 15.68 -15.83 -7.28
N ASP A 325 16.72 -15.03 -7.03
CA ASP A 325 17.57 -14.44 -8.07
C ASP A 325 18.45 -15.49 -8.79
N ASP A 326 18.58 -16.68 -8.20
CA ASP A 326 19.30 -17.81 -8.80
C ASP A 326 18.54 -18.34 -10.03
N PRO A 327 19.13 -18.30 -11.24
CA PRO A 327 18.44 -18.67 -12.46
C PRO A 327 18.10 -20.17 -12.53
N GLU A 328 18.89 -21.05 -11.90
CA GLU A 328 18.61 -22.48 -11.89
C GLU A 328 17.39 -22.78 -11.02
N ILE A 329 17.30 -22.15 -9.84
CA ILE A 329 16.14 -22.30 -8.95
C ILE A 329 14.89 -21.68 -9.58
N ALA A 330 15.01 -20.50 -10.19
CA ALA A 330 13.90 -19.86 -10.89
C ALA A 330 13.36 -20.75 -12.03
N GLN A 331 14.25 -21.39 -12.79
CA GLN A 331 13.86 -22.34 -13.83
C GLN A 331 13.22 -23.62 -13.25
N ALA A 332 13.74 -24.14 -12.13
CA ALA A 332 13.15 -25.30 -11.46
C ALA A 332 11.72 -25.02 -10.97
N ILE A 333 11.46 -23.83 -10.42
CA ILE A 333 10.11 -23.38 -10.02
C ILE A 333 9.18 -23.33 -11.24
N ALA A 334 9.64 -22.76 -12.36
CA ALA A 334 8.86 -22.68 -13.59
C ALA A 334 8.52 -24.09 -14.15
N ASN A 335 9.48 -25.01 -14.13
CA ASN A 335 9.27 -26.40 -14.55
C ASN A 335 8.31 -27.13 -13.59
N GLY A 336 8.49 -26.96 -12.29
CA GLY A 336 7.66 -27.56 -11.24
C GLY A 336 6.18 -27.18 -11.34
N SER A 337 5.90 -25.91 -11.65
CA SER A 337 4.53 -25.43 -11.90
C SER A 337 3.89 -26.14 -13.10
N GLN A 338 4.65 -26.38 -14.18
CA GLN A 338 4.12 -27.15 -15.32
C GLN A 338 3.88 -28.62 -14.98
N HIS A 339 4.76 -29.23 -14.19
CA HIS A 339 4.57 -30.62 -13.75
C HIS A 339 3.32 -30.75 -12.89
N PHE A 340 3.09 -29.80 -11.98
CA PHE A 340 1.91 -29.73 -11.12
C PHE A 340 0.59 -29.78 -11.90
N GLU A 341 0.49 -29.03 -13.00
CA GLU A 341 -0.67 -29.06 -13.89
C GLU A 341 -0.77 -30.40 -14.66
N LYS A 342 0.36 -30.88 -15.21
CA LYS A 342 0.41 -32.10 -16.02
C LYS A 342 0.01 -33.37 -15.27
N ILE A 343 0.29 -33.44 -13.97
CA ILE A 343 -0.04 -34.61 -13.14
C ILE A 343 -1.40 -34.49 -12.44
N SER A 344 -2.24 -33.54 -12.87
CA SER A 344 -3.61 -33.34 -12.37
C SER A 344 -3.71 -32.87 -10.92
N CYS A 345 -2.65 -32.33 -10.30
CA CYS A 345 -2.77 -31.68 -8.99
C CYS A 345 -3.72 -30.47 -9.05
N ALA A 346 -3.70 -29.74 -10.18
CA ALA A 346 -4.51 -28.55 -10.41
C ALA A 346 -6.02 -28.81 -10.57
N VAL A 347 -6.47 -30.08 -10.56
CA VAL A 347 -7.91 -30.43 -10.63
C VAL A 347 -8.64 -29.99 -9.35
N CYS A 348 -8.07 -30.28 -8.18
CA CYS A 348 -8.58 -29.80 -6.90
C CYS A 348 -7.89 -28.49 -6.50
N HIS A 349 -6.57 -28.41 -6.68
CA HIS A 349 -5.77 -27.23 -6.33
C HIS A 349 -5.76 -26.19 -7.45
N ILE A 350 -6.94 -25.65 -7.77
CA ILE A 350 -7.12 -24.69 -8.87
C ILE A 350 -6.26 -23.44 -8.62
N PRO A 351 -5.30 -23.12 -9.52
CA PRO A 351 -4.30 -22.09 -9.26
C PRO A 351 -4.85 -20.69 -8.99
N GLU A 352 -5.87 -20.28 -9.75
CA GLU A 352 -6.35 -18.90 -9.76
C GLU A 352 -7.87 -18.84 -9.80
N LEU A 353 -8.45 -18.04 -8.90
CA LEU A 353 -9.86 -17.70 -8.86
C LEU A 353 -10.01 -16.17 -8.85
N ILE A 354 -11.10 -15.67 -9.42
CA ILE A 354 -11.38 -14.22 -9.51
C ILE A 354 -12.50 -13.85 -8.54
N ILE A 355 -12.30 -12.80 -7.74
CA ILE A 355 -13.36 -12.15 -6.94
C ILE A 355 -13.89 -10.96 -7.72
N ASN A 356 -15.20 -10.90 -7.94
CA ASN A 356 -15.82 -9.81 -8.70
C ASN A 356 -15.97 -8.54 -7.85
N ASP A 357 -16.38 -8.66 -6.58
CA ASP A 357 -16.45 -7.54 -5.62
C ASP A 357 -15.37 -7.71 -4.53
N PRO A 358 -14.23 -7.00 -4.61
CA PRO A 358 -13.16 -7.09 -3.61
C PRO A 358 -13.50 -6.43 -2.26
N THR A 359 -14.73 -5.96 -2.07
CA THR A 359 -15.16 -5.27 -0.86
C THR A 359 -15.52 -6.28 0.23
N PHE A 360 -14.63 -6.48 1.20
CA PHE A 360 -14.91 -7.24 2.41
C PHE A 360 -15.89 -6.46 3.30
N LYS A 361 -16.91 -7.13 3.84
CA LYS A 361 -17.99 -6.55 4.64
C LYS A 361 -18.11 -7.31 5.95
N GLU A 362 -18.13 -6.58 7.06
CA GLU A 362 -18.17 -7.13 8.41
C GLU A 362 -19.18 -6.36 9.28
N PRO A 363 -20.05 -7.04 10.05
CA PRO A 363 -20.29 -8.49 10.09
C PRO A 363 -20.97 -9.07 8.85
N SER A 364 -20.53 -10.24 8.36
CA SER A 364 -21.18 -10.92 7.23
C SER A 364 -22.60 -11.44 7.49
N ARG A 365 -23.14 -11.28 8.71
CA ARG A 365 -24.44 -11.82 9.18
C ARG A 365 -25.52 -10.76 9.46
N LEU A 366 -25.20 -9.45 9.47
CA LEU A 366 -26.14 -8.39 9.90
C LEU A 366 -26.75 -7.60 8.73
N ASP A 367 -27.66 -6.70 9.08
CA ASP A 367 -28.27 -5.70 8.21
C ASP A 367 -27.22 -5.00 7.31
N PRO A 368 -27.37 -5.07 5.97
CA PRO A 368 -26.49 -4.38 5.03
C PRO A 368 -26.28 -2.89 5.30
N ALA A 369 -27.19 -2.24 6.05
CA ALA A 369 -27.08 -0.84 6.44
C ALA A 369 -26.04 -0.56 7.55
N LYS A 370 -25.43 -1.57 8.17
CA LYS A 370 -24.49 -1.41 9.31
C LYS A 370 -23.13 -2.10 9.14
N PHE A 371 -22.69 -2.34 7.90
CA PHE A 371 -21.40 -2.97 7.66
C PHE A 371 -20.23 -1.98 7.75
N PHE A 372 -19.19 -2.38 8.48
CA PHE A 372 -17.85 -1.87 8.20
C PHE A 372 -17.33 -2.59 6.95
N SER A 373 -16.72 -1.85 6.02
CA SER A 373 -16.19 -2.44 4.79
C SER A 373 -14.85 -1.87 4.39
N PHE A 374 -14.06 -2.69 3.70
CA PHE A 374 -12.79 -2.29 3.11
C PHE A 374 -12.49 -3.10 1.85
N ASP A 375 -11.72 -2.51 0.93
CA ASP A 375 -11.32 -3.17 -0.31
C ASP A 375 -9.97 -3.88 -0.11
N ILE A 376 -9.96 -5.22 -0.23
CA ILE A 376 -8.77 -6.06 0.00
C ILE A 376 -7.63 -5.81 -1.01
N THR A 377 -7.91 -5.13 -2.11
CA THR A 377 -6.93 -4.78 -3.15
C THR A 377 -6.28 -3.41 -2.88
N ARG A 378 -6.91 -2.58 -2.03
CA ARG A 378 -6.50 -1.18 -1.79
C ARG A 378 -6.10 -0.89 -0.35
N GLN A 379 -6.68 -1.60 0.61
CA GLN A 379 -6.48 -1.40 2.04
C GLN A 379 -5.78 -2.62 2.67
N GLY A 380 -5.24 -2.45 3.88
CA GLY A 380 -4.40 -3.44 4.55
C GLY A 380 -2.91 -3.34 4.20
N PRO A 381 -2.05 -4.10 4.89
CA PRO A 381 -0.63 -4.22 4.59
C PRO A 381 -0.35 -4.78 3.18
N GLU A 382 0.83 -4.45 2.66
CA GLU A 382 1.36 -5.07 1.44
C GLU A 382 2.04 -6.41 1.77
N PRO A 383 2.10 -7.36 0.82
CA PRO A 383 1.50 -7.30 -0.52
C PRO A 383 -0.04 -7.45 -0.46
N ARG A 384 -0.73 -6.75 -1.37
CA ARG A 384 -2.18 -6.83 -1.56
C ARG A 384 -2.53 -7.65 -2.80
N PHE A 385 -3.78 -8.05 -2.92
CA PHE A 385 -4.29 -8.76 -4.08
C PHE A 385 -4.17 -7.92 -5.35
N GLU A 386 -3.67 -8.55 -6.42
CA GLU A 386 -3.60 -7.94 -7.74
C GLU A 386 -5.01 -7.78 -8.32
N THR A 387 -5.16 -6.80 -9.20
CA THR A 387 -6.42 -6.55 -9.91
C THR A 387 -6.30 -6.77 -11.40
N THR A 388 -7.39 -7.27 -11.97
CA THR A 388 -7.66 -7.24 -13.41
C THR A 388 -7.92 -5.80 -13.88
N ALA A 389 -7.91 -5.57 -15.19
CA ALA A 389 -8.15 -4.24 -15.77
C ALA A 389 -9.52 -3.64 -15.42
N ASP A 390 -10.52 -4.48 -15.15
CA ASP A 390 -11.87 -4.11 -14.73
C ASP A 390 -12.04 -4.04 -13.19
N GLY A 391 -10.96 -4.19 -12.42
CA GLY A 391 -10.95 -3.97 -10.97
C GLY A 391 -11.30 -5.19 -10.12
N LYS A 392 -11.44 -6.39 -10.71
CA LYS A 392 -11.67 -7.65 -9.98
C LYS A 392 -10.39 -8.16 -9.34
N ALA A 393 -10.48 -8.77 -8.15
CA ALA A 393 -9.32 -9.30 -7.44
C ALA A 393 -8.89 -10.67 -7.99
N ILE A 394 -7.58 -10.87 -8.15
CA ILE A 394 -6.99 -12.14 -8.55
C ILE A 394 -6.50 -12.88 -7.31
N VAL A 395 -7.02 -14.09 -7.07
CA VAL A 395 -6.73 -14.90 -5.88
C VAL A 395 -6.02 -16.19 -6.29
N ARG A 396 -4.73 -16.31 -5.91
CA ARG A 396 -3.90 -17.48 -6.24
C ARG A 396 -3.78 -18.44 -5.06
N ALA A 397 -4.92 -18.96 -4.62
CA ALA A 397 -5.01 -19.80 -3.41
C ALA A 397 -4.74 -21.29 -3.63
N TYR A 398 -4.76 -21.77 -4.88
CA TYR A 398 -4.59 -23.19 -5.20
C TYR A 398 -5.61 -24.08 -4.48
N THR A 399 -6.90 -23.74 -4.61
CA THR A 399 -8.01 -24.47 -3.99
C THR A 399 -9.29 -24.26 -4.79
N ASP A 400 -10.16 -25.26 -4.79
CA ASP A 400 -11.53 -25.20 -5.30
C ASP A 400 -12.58 -25.01 -4.20
N LEU A 401 -12.14 -24.87 -2.93
CA LEU A 401 -13.00 -24.74 -1.74
C LEU A 401 -14.00 -25.88 -1.56
N LYS A 402 -13.75 -27.04 -2.18
CA LYS A 402 -14.63 -28.21 -2.19
C LYS A 402 -14.09 -29.30 -1.26
N ARG A 403 -14.97 -30.13 -0.72
CA ARG A 403 -14.61 -31.34 0.01
C ARG A 403 -14.38 -32.51 -0.95
N HIS A 404 -13.33 -33.27 -0.71
CA HIS A 404 -12.98 -34.47 -1.47
C HIS A 404 -12.81 -35.66 -0.55
N TYR A 405 -13.15 -36.84 -1.07
CA TYR A 405 -12.81 -38.09 -0.41
C TYR A 405 -11.29 -38.33 -0.50
N MET A 406 -10.60 -38.34 0.64
CA MET A 406 -9.14 -38.48 0.71
C MET A 406 -8.66 -39.90 1.02
N GLY A 407 -9.57 -40.87 1.11
CA GLY A 407 -9.28 -42.28 1.39
C GLY A 407 -9.15 -42.62 2.88
N GLU A 408 -9.31 -43.91 3.18
CA GLU A 408 -9.29 -44.43 4.56
C GLU A 408 -7.98 -44.17 5.32
N SER A 409 -6.84 -44.08 4.62
CA SER A 409 -5.54 -43.79 5.25
C SER A 409 -5.40 -42.37 5.80
N LEU A 410 -6.33 -41.47 5.44
CA LEU A 410 -6.41 -40.09 5.91
C LEU A 410 -7.64 -39.84 6.77
N ARG A 411 -8.40 -40.89 7.12
CA ARG A 411 -9.61 -40.76 7.93
C ARG A 411 -9.30 -40.11 9.29
N ASP A 412 -10.17 -39.18 9.68
CA ASP A 412 -10.19 -38.56 11.00
C ASP A 412 -10.38 -39.64 12.09
N PRO A 413 -9.56 -39.70 13.15
CA PRO A 413 -9.65 -40.75 14.17
C PRO A 413 -10.98 -40.73 14.94
N LEU A 414 -11.61 -39.55 15.05
CA LEU A 414 -12.89 -39.37 15.73
C LEU A 414 -13.94 -38.91 14.72
N GLU A 415 -14.93 -39.78 14.47
CA GLU A 415 -16.04 -39.47 13.58
C GLU A 415 -16.93 -38.37 14.19
N ASN A 416 -17.09 -37.26 13.46
CA ASN A 416 -17.86 -36.11 13.89
C ASN A 416 -19.14 -35.99 13.03
N GLN A 417 -20.28 -35.72 13.66
CA GLN A 417 -21.63 -35.99 13.10
C GLN A 417 -22.12 -35.05 11.96
N GLU A 418 -21.26 -34.32 11.25
CA GLU A 418 -21.68 -33.45 10.11
C GLU A 418 -20.98 -33.78 8.78
N VAL A 419 -19.74 -34.30 8.80
CA VAL A 419 -18.95 -34.62 7.60
C VAL A 419 -18.22 -35.93 7.84
N ASP A 420 -18.26 -36.84 6.88
CA ASP A 420 -17.55 -38.13 6.97
C ASP A 420 -16.05 -37.93 7.25
N ALA A 421 -15.50 -38.81 8.07
CA ALA A 421 -14.14 -38.69 8.57
C ALA A 421 -13.06 -38.79 7.47
N ALA A 422 -13.33 -39.38 6.31
CA ALA A 422 -12.39 -39.44 5.19
C ALA A 422 -12.51 -38.24 4.23
N PHE A 423 -13.47 -37.34 4.42
CA PHE A 423 -13.63 -36.14 3.59
C PHE A 423 -12.91 -34.92 4.17
N PHE A 424 -12.22 -34.17 3.31
CA PHE A 424 -11.52 -32.93 3.70
C PHE A 424 -11.71 -31.86 2.64
N ILE A 425 -11.75 -30.59 3.07
CA ILE A 425 -11.72 -29.48 2.11
C ILE A 425 -10.34 -29.37 1.47
N THR A 426 -10.27 -29.06 0.18
CA THR A 426 -9.01 -28.77 -0.51
C THR A 426 -8.28 -27.63 0.21
N ALA A 427 -7.15 -27.96 0.83
CA ALA A 427 -6.31 -26.96 1.47
C ALA A 427 -5.74 -25.98 0.44
N GLU A 428 -5.74 -24.72 0.81
CA GLU A 428 -5.04 -23.66 0.12
C GLU A 428 -3.52 -23.94 0.11
N LEU A 429 -2.89 -23.96 -1.07
CA LEU A 429 -1.43 -24.20 -1.18
C LEU A 429 -0.61 -22.92 -1.15
N TRP A 430 -1.26 -21.76 -1.17
CA TRP A 430 -0.55 -20.50 -0.98
C TRP A 430 0.08 -20.47 0.42
N GLY A 431 1.32 -20.01 0.56
CA GLY A 431 2.01 -20.09 1.86
C GLY A 431 2.47 -21.48 2.30
N ILE A 432 2.23 -22.56 1.54
CA ILE A 432 2.59 -23.92 1.95
C ILE A 432 4.10 -24.10 2.19
N GLY A 433 4.93 -23.34 1.49
CA GLY A 433 6.40 -23.44 1.52
C GLY A 433 7.04 -23.06 2.86
N ASN A 434 6.34 -22.33 3.74
CA ASN A 434 6.86 -21.90 5.04
C ASN A 434 5.89 -22.07 6.22
N THR A 435 4.84 -22.89 6.06
CA THR A 435 3.79 -23.14 7.07
C THR A 435 3.73 -24.58 7.55
N GLY A 436 4.72 -25.40 7.19
CA GLY A 436 4.80 -26.78 7.68
C GLY A 436 4.82 -26.87 9.22
N PRO A 437 4.47 -28.02 9.80
CA PRO A 437 4.26 -29.30 9.12
C PRO A 437 2.91 -29.39 8.39
N TRP A 438 2.72 -30.41 7.56
CA TRP A 438 1.61 -30.48 6.61
C TRP A 438 0.61 -31.60 6.93
N MET A 439 -0.50 -31.61 6.18
CA MET A 439 -1.72 -32.38 6.44
C MET A 439 -2.53 -31.83 7.62
N PHE A 440 -3.78 -32.30 7.79
CA PHE A 440 -4.75 -31.73 8.72
C PHE A 440 -4.31 -31.74 10.19
N ASN A 441 -3.41 -32.64 10.57
CA ASN A 441 -2.86 -32.80 11.91
C ASN A 441 -1.33 -32.58 11.99
N GLY A 442 -0.68 -32.13 10.91
CA GLY A 442 0.76 -31.90 10.93
C GLY A 442 1.62 -33.18 10.89
N ARG A 443 1.06 -34.32 10.45
CA ARG A 443 1.78 -35.61 10.40
C ARG A 443 2.86 -35.72 9.31
N ALA A 444 2.92 -34.79 8.35
CA ALA A 444 3.94 -34.78 7.30
C ALA A 444 5.00 -33.70 7.57
N PHE A 445 6.28 -34.10 7.60
CA PHE A 445 7.41 -33.21 7.87
C PHE A 445 8.14 -32.78 6.60
N THR A 446 7.79 -33.35 5.46
CA THR A 446 8.19 -32.89 4.13
C THR A 446 6.98 -32.76 3.20
N LEU A 447 7.09 -31.91 2.19
CA LEU A 447 6.08 -31.79 1.13
C LEU A 447 5.96 -33.09 0.31
N ASP A 448 7.08 -33.80 0.12
CA ASP A 448 7.08 -35.10 -0.56
C ASP A 448 6.26 -36.14 0.22
N GLU A 449 6.43 -36.21 1.55
CA GLU A 449 5.59 -37.03 2.43
C GLU A 449 4.12 -36.65 2.34
N ALA A 450 3.80 -35.35 2.35
CA ALA A 450 2.43 -34.88 2.24
C ALA A 450 1.78 -35.32 0.93
N ILE A 451 2.47 -35.17 -0.21
CA ILE A 451 1.98 -35.62 -1.52
C ILE A 451 1.74 -37.13 -1.52
N ARG A 452 2.68 -37.93 -0.99
CA ARG A 452 2.58 -39.40 -0.93
C ARG A 452 1.44 -39.91 -0.04
N GLN A 453 0.90 -39.08 0.83
CA GLN A 453 -0.22 -39.44 1.70
C GLN A 453 -1.59 -39.20 1.06
N HIS A 454 -1.68 -38.51 -0.08
CA HIS A 454 -2.94 -38.30 -0.78
C HIS A 454 -3.57 -39.64 -1.19
N GLY A 455 -4.89 -39.76 -1.08
CA GLY A 455 -5.65 -40.96 -1.44
C GLY A 455 -7.02 -40.59 -1.98
N GLY A 456 -7.90 -41.58 -2.14
CA GLY A 456 -9.26 -41.37 -2.63
C GLY A 456 -9.27 -40.71 -4.02
N GLU A 457 -9.94 -39.56 -4.15
CA GLU A 457 -10.02 -38.79 -5.41
C GLU A 457 -8.65 -38.30 -5.90
N ALA A 458 -7.70 -38.06 -4.99
CA ALA A 458 -6.35 -37.58 -5.31
C ALA A 458 -5.33 -38.71 -5.61
N GLN A 459 -5.76 -39.97 -5.54
CA GLN A 459 -4.89 -41.15 -5.73
C GLN A 459 -4.12 -41.12 -7.07
N ASN A 460 -4.82 -40.80 -8.17
CA ASN A 460 -4.20 -40.78 -9.50
C ASN A 460 -3.10 -39.71 -9.61
N ALA A 461 -3.32 -38.53 -9.03
CA ALA A 461 -2.32 -37.46 -9.02
C ALA A 461 -1.10 -37.83 -8.17
N ARG A 462 -1.32 -38.49 -7.03
CA ARG A 462 -0.22 -39.05 -6.22
C ARG A 462 0.59 -40.07 -7.01
N GLU A 463 -0.05 -41.05 -7.64
CA GLU A 463 0.65 -42.09 -8.40
C GLU A 463 1.44 -41.49 -9.57
N ALA A 464 0.87 -40.49 -10.25
CA ALA A 464 1.58 -39.74 -11.27
C ALA A 464 2.80 -39.00 -10.71
N TYR A 465 2.71 -38.37 -9.54
CA TYR A 465 3.85 -37.75 -8.86
C TYR A 465 4.96 -38.78 -8.54
N VAL A 466 4.59 -39.93 -7.96
CA VAL A 466 5.54 -41.00 -7.62
C VAL A 466 6.23 -41.56 -8.87
N ALA A 467 5.55 -41.58 -10.00
CA ALA A 467 6.08 -42.03 -11.29
C ALA A 467 6.99 -41.00 -12.00
N LEU A 468 7.00 -39.73 -11.56
CA LEU A 468 7.90 -38.72 -12.14
C LEU A 468 9.37 -39.08 -11.91
N PRO A 469 10.28 -38.74 -12.83
CA PRO A 469 11.71 -38.75 -12.58
C PRO A 469 12.08 -37.90 -11.35
N GLU A 470 13.12 -38.30 -10.62
CA GLU A 470 13.51 -37.65 -9.35
C GLU A 470 13.74 -36.14 -9.48
N LEU A 471 14.35 -35.69 -10.59
CA LEU A 471 14.53 -34.26 -10.85
C LEU A 471 13.19 -33.52 -10.95
N GLN A 472 12.20 -34.09 -11.61
CA GLN A 472 10.88 -33.47 -11.79
C GLN A 472 10.09 -33.44 -10.47
N GLN A 473 10.25 -34.46 -9.62
CA GLN A 473 9.73 -34.44 -8.24
C GLN A 473 10.34 -33.26 -7.47
N ARG A 474 11.66 -33.08 -7.52
CA ARG A 474 12.36 -31.98 -6.85
C ARG A 474 11.95 -30.61 -7.39
N GLU A 475 11.78 -30.46 -8.70
CA GLU A 475 11.28 -29.23 -9.34
C GLU A 475 9.88 -28.87 -8.84
N LEU A 476 8.97 -29.85 -8.75
CA LEU A 476 7.62 -29.65 -8.22
C LEU A 476 7.65 -29.24 -6.74
N ILE A 477 8.50 -29.90 -5.93
CA ILE A 477 8.69 -29.52 -4.52
C ILE A 477 9.25 -28.09 -4.41
N GLU A 478 10.18 -27.68 -5.28
CA GLU A 478 10.72 -26.33 -5.28
C GLU A 478 9.67 -25.29 -5.68
N PHE A 479 8.78 -25.62 -6.62
CA PHE A 479 7.60 -24.81 -6.92
C PHE A 479 6.72 -24.62 -5.68
N LEU A 480 6.36 -25.69 -4.96
CA LEU A 480 5.55 -25.57 -3.74
C LEU A 480 6.26 -24.77 -2.64
N LYS A 481 7.58 -24.94 -2.48
CA LYS A 481 8.40 -24.15 -1.54
C LYS A 481 8.44 -22.66 -1.89
N SER A 482 8.21 -22.30 -3.16
CA SER A 482 8.15 -20.91 -3.59
C SER A 482 6.87 -20.20 -3.14
N LEU A 483 5.79 -20.93 -2.81
CA LEU A 483 4.53 -20.38 -2.32
C LEU A 483 4.64 -20.10 -0.82
N VAL A 484 4.83 -18.83 -0.43
CA VAL A 484 5.21 -18.46 0.95
C VAL A 484 4.31 -17.37 1.51
N LEU A 485 4.15 -17.40 2.85
CA LEU A 485 3.66 -16.24 3.58
C LEU A 485 4.73 -15.16 3.53
N PRO A 486 4.42 -13.95 3.04
CA PRO A 486 5.32 -12.83 3.20
C PRO A 486 5.40 -12.45 4.69
N PRO A 487 6.50 -11.87 5.15
CA PRO A 487 6.48 -11.13 6.39
C PRO A 487 5.34 -10.13 6.46
N ASN A 488 4.97 -9.70 7.67
CA ASN A 488 4.09 -8.55 7.88
C ASN A 488 4.82 -7.53 8.75
N PHE A 489 6.10 -7.29 8.49
CA PHE A 489 6.80 -6.19 9.15
C PHE A 489 6.16 -4.89 8.69
N GLN A 490 5.87 -4.04 9.65
CA GLN A 490 5.34 -2.70 9.41
C GLN A 490 6.23 -1.70 10.11
N ALA A 491 6.48 -0.59 9.45
CA ALA A 491 7.21 0.52 10.04
C ALA A 491 6.51 1.82 9.65
N ASP A 492 6.28 2.66 10.65
CA ASP A 492 5.63 3.94 10.45
C ASP A 492 6.71 5.01 10.26
N ILE A 493 6.63 5.74 9.16
CA ILE A 493 7.44 6.92 8.87
C ILE A 493 6.60 8.15 9.18
N GLN A 494 7.00 8.92 10.17
CA GLN A 494 6.41 10.23 10.44
C GLN A 494 7.03 11.28 9.52
N LEU A 495 6.19 11.90 8.69
CA LEU A 495 6.54 13.01 7.81
C LEU A 495 5.94 14.31 8.31
N GLU A 496 6.72 15.38 8.26
CA GLU A 496 6.20 16.73 8.45
C GLU A 496 6.08 17.43 7.10
N LYS A 497 5.13 18.36 6.95
CA LYS A 497 5.00 19.15 5.73
C LYS A 497 6.32 19.85 5.37
N GLY A 498 6.82 19.60 4.17
CA GLY A 498 8.09 20.15 3.67
C GLY A 498 9.16 19.10 3.46
N LEU A 499 10.43 19.49 3.62
CA LEU A 499 11.57 18.63 3.31
C LEU A 499 11.87 17.68 4.47
N ASN A 500 11.93 16.39 4.16
CA ASN A 500 12.25 15.31 5.09
C ASN A 500 13.41 14.48 4.52
N MET A 501 14.26 13.96 5.40
CA MET A 501 15.21 12.90 5.07
C MET A 501 14.61 11.55 5.48
N VAL A 502 14.41 10.67 4.51
CA VAL A 502 13.75 9.38 4.73
C VAL A 502 14.67 8.26 4.28
N SER A 503 14.81 7.23 5.10
CA SER A 503 15.36 5.93 4.67
C SER A 503 14.22 4.91 4.73
N LEU A 504 14.22 3.96 3.80
CA LEU A 504 13.21 2.90 3.86
C LEU A 504 13.54 1.93 4.98
N PRO A 505 12.64 1.77 5.96
CA PRO A 505 12.90 0.92 7.13
C PRO A 505 12.82 -0.57 6.83
N LEU A 506 12.09 -0.92 5.78
CA LEU A 506 11.83 -2.29 5.35
C LEU A 506 12.09 -2.40 3.85
N LYS A 507 12.50 -3.59 3.44
CA LYS A 507 12.70 -3.95 2.04
C LYS A 507 11.35 -4.14 1.37
N PRO A 508 11.01 -3.34 0.33
CA PRO A 508 9.79 -3.57 -0.44
C PRO A 508 9.77 -4.97 -1.07
N TYR A 509 8.60 -5.61 -1.10
CA TYR A 509 8.42 -6.95 -1.72
C TYR A 509 8.75 -6.98 -3.21
N ARG A 510 8.55 -5.86 -3.89
CA ARG A 510 8.92 -5.64 -5.30
C ARG A 510 9.83 -4.42 -5.35
N PRO A 511 10.88 -4.42 -6.20
CA PRO A 511 11.67 -3.21 -6.44
C PRO A 511 10.73 -2.05 -6.79
N ILE A 512 10.85 -0.95 -6.07
CA ILE A 512 10.06 0.26 -6.35
C ILE A 512 10.95 1.35 -6.93
N TRP A 513 10.34 2.21 -7.71
CA TRP A 513 10.97 3.36 -8.35
C TRP A 513 10.61 4.67 -7.65
N ALA A 514 11.31 5.75 -7.99
CA ALA A 514 11.15 7.06 -7.35
C ALA A 514 9.72 7.62 -7.46
N ASP A 515 9.04 7.37 -8.57
CA ASP A 515 7.63 7.74 -8.79
C ASP A 515 6.69 7.03 -7.80
N GLN A 516 6.87 5.73 -7.62
CA GLN A 516 6.08 4.91 -6.72
C GLN A 516 6.34 5.32 -5.26
N LEU A 517 7.59 5.61 -4.90
CA LEU A 517 7.92 6.14 -3.58
C LEU A 517 7.29 7.52 -3.35
N ALA A 518 7.32 8.41 -4.36
CA ALA A 518 6.71 9.73 -4.29
C ALA A 518 5.20 9.64 -4.06
N GLN A 519 4.52 8.75 -4.78
CA GLN A 519 3.09 8.48 -4.59
C GLN A 519 2.80 7.93 -3.19
N LYS A 520 3.59 6.94 -2.74
CA LYS A 520 3.42 6.30 -1.42
C LYS A 520 3.58 7.29 -0.26
N LEU A 521 4.49 8.25 -0.39
CA LEU A 521 4.77 9.25 0.64
C LEU A 521 4.01 10.58 0.45
N ASP A 522 3.15 10.70 -0.58
CA ASP A 522 2.50 11.97 -0.98
C ASP A 522 3.52 13.13 -1.10
N ALA A 523 4.61 12.84 -1.82
CA ALA A 523 5.75 13.72 -2.00
C ALA A 523 5.83 14.29 -3.43
N SER A 524 6.20 15.56 -3.53
CA SER A 524 6.34 16.27 -4.82
C SER A 524 7.67 16.02 -5.52
N ILE A 525 8.71 15.70 -4.75
CA ILE A 525 10.05 15.36 -5.24
C ILE A 525 10.62 14.19 -4.46
N VAL A 526 11.53 13.45 -5.09
CA VAL A 526 12.41 12.45 -4.48
C VAL A 526 13.82 12.67 -5.00
N ILE A 527 14.78 12.92 -4.12
CA ILE A 527 16.19 13.12 -4.48
C ILE A 527 17.03 12.01 -3.83
N ARG A 528 17.96 11.44 -4.60
CA ARG A 528 19.01 10.55 -4.08
C ARG A 528 20.40 11.07 -4.44
N PHE A 529 21.39 10.61 -3.69
CA PHE A 529 22.80 10.78 -4.05
C PHE A 529 23.26 9.56 -4.85
N ASN A 530 23.58 9.76 -6.13
CA ASN A 530 24.09 8.70 -7.00
C ASN A 530 25.59 8.53 -6.78
N THR A 531 25.98 7.39 -6.21
CA THR A 531 27.37 7.09 -5.84
C THR A 531 28.28 6.84 -7.05
N SER A 532 27.72 6.45 -8.19
CA SER A 532 28.50 6.13 -9.39
C SER A 532 29.03 7.39 -10.08
N ASN A 533 28.25 8.47 -10.10
CA ASN A 533 28.65 9.75 -10.69
C ASN A 533 28.92 10.85 -9.65
N GLN A 534 28.75 10.56 -8.35
CA GLN A 534 28.95 11.49 -7.23
C GLN A 534 28.07 12.76 -7.34
N GLN A 535 26.85 12.62 -7.87
CA GLN A 535 25.92 13.73 -8.04
C GLN A 535 24.53 13.41 -7.46
N PHE A 536 23.79 14.46 -7.10
CA PHE A 536 22.39 14.31 -6.75
C PHE A 536 21.54 14.20 -8.02
N GLU A 537 20.65 13.22 -8.04
CA GLU A 537 19.61 13.09 -9.06
C GLU A 537 18.24 13.14 -8.39
N GLY A 538 17.27 13.71 -9.09
CA GLY A 538 15.98 14.04 -8.53
C GLY A 538 14.86 13.70 -9.50
N TYR A 539 13.81 13.10 -8.96
CA TYR A 539 12.53 12.86 -9.59
C TYR A 539 11.51 13.90 -9.13
N THR A 540 10.63 14.32 -10.03
CA THR A 540 9.50 15.22 -9.76
C THR A 540 8.19 14.61 -10.27
N GLN A 541 7.05 14.97 -9.66
CA GLN A 541 5.73 14.50 -10.10
C GLN A 541 5.34 14.86 -11.54
N VAL A 542 6.09 15.73 -12.21
CA VAL A 542 5.85 16.14 -13.61
C VAL A 542 6.77 15.41 -14.60
N ASP A 543 7.62 14.50 -14.13
CA ASP A 543 8.45 13.68 -14.99
C ASP A 543 7.62 12.55 -15.63
N ASP A 544 7.81 12.32 -16.93
CA ASP A 544 7.04 11.32 -17.71
C ASP A 544 7.54 9.86 -17.51
N GLY A 545 8.44 9.60 -16.57
CA GLY A 545 9.06 8.28 -16.35
C GLY A 545 9.31 7.95 -14.88
N ASN A 546 9.64 6.70 -14.59
CA ASN A 546 9.68 6.17 -13.22
C ASN A 546 10.83 6.73 -12.35
N GLY A 547 11.75 7.51 -12.93
CA GLY A 547 12.93 8.03 -12.25
C GLY A 547 14.00 6.96 -12.04
N PHE A 548 14.40 6.72 -10.80
CA PHE A 548 15.46 5.78 -10.42
C PHE A 548 14.98 4.70 -9.45
N PRO A 549 15.62 3.52 -9.41
CA PRO A 549 15.27 2.47 -8.45
C PRO A 549 15.65 2.89 -7.03
N ILE A 550 14.82 2.47 -6.06
CA ILE A 550 15.08 2.65 -4.64
C ILE A 550 15.95 1.49 -4.14
N GLU A 551 17.01 1.85 -3.42
CA GLU A 551 18.10 0.97 -3.01
C GLU A 551 18.20 0.87 -1.48
N VAL A 552 18.78 -0.24 -1.03
CA VAL A 552 18.96 -0.55 0.39
C VAL A 552 19.99 0.39 1.01
N GLY A 553 19.74 0.83 2.25
CA GLY A 553 20.71 1.58 3.04
C GLY A 553 20.99 3.00 2.54
N GLN A 554 20.20 3.50 1.59
CA GLN A 554 20.26 4.88 1.12
C GLN A 554 19.25 5.77 1.85
N ALA A 555 19.60 7.05 1.97
CA ALA A 555 18.70 8.10 2.42
C ALA A 555 18.22 8.91 1.21
N TYR A 556 16.94 9.23 1.22
CA TYR A 556 16.24 10.01 0.20
C TYR A 556 15.77 11.32 0.79
N ILE A 557 15.87 12.40 0.02
CA ILE A 557 15.27 13.68 0.39
C ILE A 557 13.94 13.79 -0.32
N ILE A 558 12.87 14.01 0.42
CA ILE A 558 11.52 14.14 -0.13
C ILE A 558 10.86 15.42 0.34
N ASN A 559 9.96 15.98 -0.48
CA ASN A 559 9.13 17.12 -0.07
C ASN A 559 7.67 16.65 0.11
N ALA A 560 7.27 16.39 1.36
CA ALA A 560 5.92 15.98 1.73
C ALA A 560 4.96 17.17 1.63
N ILE A 561 3.82 16.98 0.96
CA ILE A 561 2.82 18.05 0.75
C ILE A 561 2.07 18.41 2.04
N LYS A 562 1.91 17.43 2.94
CA LYS A 562 1.26 17.54 4.24
C LYS A 562 2.00 16.69 5.27
N SER A 563 1.82 17.01 6.55
CA SER A 563 2.27 16.11 7.62
C SER A 563 1.40 14.85 7.63
N ALA A 564 2.04 13.69 7.70
CA ALA A 564 1.36 12.40 7.68
C ALA A 564 2.22 11.32 8.34
N THR A 565 1.59 10.27 8.84
CA THR A 565 2.26 9.03 9.19
C THR A 565 2.01 8.03 8.06
N VAL A 566 3.07 7.56 7.41
CA VAL A 566 2.98 6.59 6.31
C VAL A 566 3.52 5.25 6.78
N THR A 567 2.68 4.21 6.70
CA THR A 567 3.10 2.84 7.01
C THR A 567 3.76 2.19 5.79
N ILE A 568 4.99 1.72 5.98
CA ILE A 568 5.71 0.90 5.02
C ILE A 568 5.62 -0.55 5.49
N SER A 569 5.26 -1.44 4.56
CA SER A 569 5.31 -2.89 4.74
C SER A 569 6.42 -3.47 3.88
N GLY A 570 7.07 -4.53 4.34
CA GLY A 570 8.17 -5.16 3.62
C GLY A 570 8.87 -6.24 4.43
N ASP A 571 9.94 -6.80 3.86
CA ASP A 571 10.85 -7.69 4.59
C ASP A 571 11.77 -6.86 5.49
N ALA A 572 12.20 -7.42 6.62
CA ALA A 572 13.33 -6.87 7.34
C ALA A 572 14.60 -6.93 6.45
N TRP A 573 15.39 -5.85 6.44
CA TRP A 573 16.66 -5.82 5.72
C TRP A 573 17.65 -6.89 6.23
N HIS A 574 17.51 -7.29 7.50
CA HIS A 574 18.25 -8.36 8.15
C HIS A 574 17.26 -9.34 8.80
N ARG A 575 17.49 -10.67 8.65
CA ARG A 575 16.55 -11.71 9.11
C ARG A 575 16.38 -11.79 10.64
N ASP A 576 17.28 -11.20 11.41
CA ASP A 576 17.29 -11.30 12.88
C ASP A 576 16.49 -10.18 13.57
N GLN A 577 15.74 -9.37 12.82
CA GLN A 577 14.92 -8.32 13.42
C GLN A 577 13.55 -8.88 13.89
N PRO A 578 13.15 -8.62 15.14
CA PRO A 578 11.85 -9.06 15.64
C PRO A 578 10.71 -8.35 14.89
N ASN A 579 9.53 -8.97 14.84
CA ASN A 579 8.27 -8.42 14.26
C ASN A 579 7.73 -7.22 15.07
N ILE A 580 8.56 -6.21 15.37
CA ILE A 580 8.17 -5.02 16.13
C ILE A 580 7.87 -3.90 15.15
N ARG A 581 6.63 -3.40 15.21
CA ARG A 581 6.25 -2.18 14.50
C ARG A 581 7.10 -1.02 14.98
N SER A 582 8.08 -0.63 14.18
CA SER A 582 9.02 0.41 14.55
C SER A 582 8.48 1.77 14.12
N PHE A 583 8.40 2.69 15.07
CA PHE A 583 8.11 4.09 14.79
C PHE A 583 9.41 4.80 14.46
N MET A 584 9.58 5.17 13.19
CA MET A 584 10.69 6.00 12.76
C MET A 584 10.19 7.40 12.48
N ARG A 585 10.80 8.36 13.17
CA ARG A 585 10.63 9.76 12.81
C ARG A 585 11.66 10.07 11.74
N ALA A 586 11.20 10.41 10.54
CA ALA A 586 12.07 10.99 9.55
C ALA A 586 12.60 12.31 10.12
N PRO A 587 13.91 12.57 10.13
CA PRO A 587 14.42 13.91 10.40
C PRO A 587 13.78 14.89 9.42
N SER A 588 12.85 15.67 9.95
CA SER A 588 12.20 16.76 9.22
C SER A 588 12.96 18.03 9.52
N TYR A 589 13.08 18.87 8.49
CA TYR A 589 13.58 20.21 8.67
C TYR A 589 12.75 21.18 7.84
N SER A 590 11.61 21.58 8.41
CA SER A 590 10.74 22.58 7.82
C SER A 590 11.09 23.98 8.35
N LYS A 591 11.75 24.79 7.52
CA LYS A 591 11.78 26.25 7.71
C LYS A 591 10.70 26.87 6.83
N PRO A 592 9.70 27.58 7.39
CA PRO A 592 8.58 28.14 6.60
C PRO A 592 9.06 29.06 5.47
N GLU A 593 10.20 29.73 5.67
CA GLU A 593 10.71 30.75 4.75
C GLU A 593 11.81 30.26 3.80
N ALA A 594 12.32 29.02 3.96
CA ALA A 594 13.45 28.55 3.15
C ALA A 594 13.47 27.02 2.93
N LYS A 595 14.03 26.61 1.79
CA LYS A 595 14.29 25.20 1.43
C LYS A 595 15.79 24.96 1.32
N TRP A 596 16.24 23.81 1.81
CA TRP A 596 17.64 23.34 1.74
C TRP A 596 17.88 22.31 0.63
N ALA A 597 16.83 21.88 -0.07
CA ALA A 597 16.88 21.10 -1.30
C ALA A 597 15.82 21.60 -2.29
N PHE A 598 16.15 21.61 -3.60
CA PHE A 598 15.27 22.15 -4.64
C PHE A 598 15.64 21.61 -6.03
N ILE A 599 14.65 21.38 -6.90
CA ILE A 599 14.88 20.88 -8.27
C ILE A 599 14.45 21.92 -9.31
N LEU A 600 15.31 22.23 -10.27
CA LEU A 600 14.94 22.94 -11.49
C LEU A 600 14.91 21.95 -12.66
N CYS A 601 13.73 21.61 -13.13
CA CYS A 601 13.52 20.68 -14.23
C CYS A 601 12.79 21.33 -15.41
N GLY A 602 12.78 20.66 -16.55
CA GLY A 602 12.10 21.18 -17.72
C GLY A 602 12.42 20.47 -19.02
N LYS A 603 11.87 21.04 -20.11
CA LYS A 603 12.09 20.57 -21.48
C LYS A 603 12.54 21.71 -22.38
N LEU A 604 13.70 21.54 -23.00
CA LEU A 604 14.23 22.36 -24.07
C LEU A 604 13.57 21.95 -25.40
N THR A 605 12.97 22.92 -26.08
CA THR A 605 12.24 22.72 -27.34
C THR A 605 12.73 23.69 -28.40
N GLY A 606 12.37 23.46 -29.68
CA GLY A 606 12.72 24.36 -30.77
C GLY A 606 14.22 24.35 -31.15
N THR A 607 14.90 23.23 -30.91
CA THR A 607 16.29 22.96 -31.25
C THR A 607 16.39 22.22 -32.59
N GLY A 608 17.52 22.35 -33.30
CA GLY A 608 17.80 21.53 -34.49
C GLY A 608 18.10 20.09 -34.10
N GLN A 609 17.87 19.12 -35.01
CA GLN A 609 18.23 17.72 -34.77
C GLN A 609 19.74 17.59 -34.45
N GLU A 610 20.07 16.78 -33.44
CA GLU A 610 21.43 16.44 -32.98
C GLU A 610 22.30 17.56 -32.37
N GLN A 611 21.71 18.69 -31.97
CA GLN A 611 22.43 19.71 -31.21
C GLN A 611 22.50 19.39 -29.71
N ALA A 612 23.64 19.70 -29.08
CA ALA A 612 23.85 19.58 -27.64
C ALA A 612 23.99 20.97 -27.00
N TYR A 613 23.26 21.19 -25.91
CA TYR A 613 23.26 22.43 -25.15
C TYR A 613 23.72 22.19 -23.72
N THR A 614 24.29 23.22 -23.09
CA THR A 614 24.54 23.24 -21.65
C THR A 614 23.58 24.23 -21.02
N ILE A 615 22.80 23.77 -20.04
CA ILE A 615 21.93 24.61 -19.23
C ILE A 615 22.58 24.76 -17.86
N SER A 616 22.83 26.01 -17.46
CA SER A 616 23.31 26.35 -16.12
C SER A 616 22.27 27.22 -15.42
N ALA A 617 22.05 26.98 -14.13
CA ALA A 617 21.16 27.80 -13.33
C ALA A 617 21.89 28.32 -12.09
N ARG A 618 21.63 29.58 -11.74
CA ARG A 618 22.20 30.25 -10.57
C ARG A 618 21.11 30.99 -9.79
N ASN A 619 20.98 30.69 -8.50
CA ASN A 619 20.22 31.55 -7.60
C ASN A 619 21.03 32.82 -7.31
N GLN A 620 20.50 33.99 -7.64
CA GLN A 620 21.20 35.27 -7.51
C GLN A 620 21.43 35.68 -6.04
N ARG A 621 20.60 35.21 -5.10
CA ARG A 621 20.75 35.51 -3.67
C ARG A 621 21.85 34.65 -3.03
N THR A 622 21.77 33.33 -3.24
CA THR A 622 22.70 32.39 -2.58
C THR A 622 23.94 32.08 -3.38
N GLN A 623 24.00 32.49 -4.65
CA GLN A 623 25.03 32.11 -5.61
C GLN A 623 25.15 30.60 -5.85
N THR A 624 24.17 29.81 -5.39
CA THR A 624 24.10 28.36 -5.66
C THR A 624 23.95 28.13 -7.15
N THR A 625 24.82 27.29 -7.71
CA THR A 625 24.83 26.97 -9.15
C THR A 625 24.65 25.49 -9.40
N GLY A 626 24.02 25.13 -10.51
CA GLY A 626 24.02 23.78 -11.06
C GLY A 626 24.08 23.84 -12.58
N THR A 627 24.57 22.79 -13.22
CA THR A 627 24.73 22.72 -14.69
C THR A 627 24.46 21.31 -15.18
N GLN A 628 23.82 21.21 -16.34
CA GLN A 628 23.57 19.94 -17.01
C GLN A 628 23.71 20.08 -18.52
N GLN A 629 24.22 19.03 -19.14
CA GLN A 629 24.24 18.90 -20.60
C GLN A 629 22.94 18.25 -21.09
N VAL A 630 22.38 18.81 -22.16
CA VAL A 630 21.07 18.42 -22.71
C VAL A 630 21.23 18.14 -24.19
N LEU A 631 20.88 16.93 -24.60
CA LEU A 631 20.78 16.55 -26.00
C LEU A 631 19.41 16.97 -26.55
N SER A 632 19.39 17.57 -27.74
CA SER A 632 18.17 18.05 -28.41
C SER A 632 17.12 16.97 -28.67
N GLN A 633 17.50 15.69 -28.74
CA GLN A 633 16.58 14.58 -28.99
C GLN A 633 15.62 14.37 -27.80
N ASP A 634 16.14 14.37 -26.56
CA ASP A 634 15.32 14.22 -25.36
C ASP A 634 14.80 15.58 -24.86
N GLY A 635 15.67 16.60 -24.91
CA GLY A 635 15.39 17.97 -24.45
C GLY A 635 15.18 18.10 -22.95
N ILE A 636 15.17 17.01 -22.18
CA ILE A 636 14.88 17.02 -20.74
C ILE A 636 16.12 17.47 -19.95
N PHE A 637 15.90 18.30 -18.93
CA PHE A 637 16.92 18.64 -17.94
C PHE A 637 16.33 18.64 -16.53
N SER A 638 17.16 18.30 -15.54
CA SER A 638 16.93 18.29 -14.11
C SER A 638 18.22 18.70 -13.38
N ILE A 639 18.23 19.93 -12.86
CA ILE A 639 19.31 20.48 -12.04
C ILE A 639 18.87 20.39 -10.58
N VAL A 640 19.60 19.61 -9.78
CA VAL A 640 19.27 19.37 -8.38
C VAL A 640 20.22 20.17 -7.48
N TRP A 641 19.66 20.95 -6.56
CA TRP A 641 20.40 21.63 -5.51
C TRP A 641 20.12 21.00 -4.17
N VAL A 642 21.16 20.57 -3.47
CA VAL A 642 21.10 20.06 -2.09
C VAL A 642 22.18 20.75 -1.29
N GLY A 643 21.79 21.35 -0.16
CA GLY A 643 22.67 22.04 0.78
C GLY A 643 22.71 21.31 2.11
N GLN A 644 23.41 21.92 3.08
CA GLN A 644 23.27 21.48 4.47
C GLN A 644 21.84 21.76 4.95
N VAL A 645 21.34 20.93 5.87
CA VAL A 645 19.92 20.94 6.29
C VAL A 645 19.48 22.32 6.82
N ASP A 646 20.38 23.07 7.44
CA ASP A 646 20.15 24.42 7.95
C ASP A 646 20.34 25.56 6.91
N GLN A 647 20.86 25.24 5.73
CA GLN A 647 21.21 26.17 4.67
C GLN A 647 19.98 26.70 3.93
N ASN A 648 19.86 28.03 3.84
CA ASN A 648 18.73 28.69 3.17
C ASN A 648 18.96 28.82 1.65
N LEU A 649 18.96 27.70 0.92
CA LEU A 649 19.25 27.68 -0.52
C LEU A 649 18.23 28.44 -1.36
N VAL A 650 16.94 28.26 -1.09
CA VAL A 650 15.83 28.79 -1.91
C VAL A 650 14.76 29.44 -1.03
N ARG A 651 14.26 30.61 -1.44
CA ARG A 651 13.13 31.32 -0.83
C ARG A 651 12.16 31.83 -1.91
N VAL A 652 10.91 32.10 -1.52
CA VAL A 652 9.96 32.83 -2.37
C VAL A 652 10.52 34.22 -2.68
N GLY A 653 10.44 34.64 -3.94
CA GLY A 653 11.00 35.90 -4.43
C GLY A 653 12.46 35.81 -4.89
N ASP A 654 13.17 34.69 -4.66
CA ASP A 654 14.51 34.50 -5.21
C ASP A 654 14.48 34.55 -6.74
N THR A 655 15.50 35.18 -7.34
CA THR A 655 15.66 35.20 -8.79
C THR A 655 16.65 34.13 -9.23
N ILE A 656 16.17 33.18 -10.03
CA ILE A 656 16.99 32.18 -10.70
C ILE A 656 17.37 32.71 -12.09
N GLN A 657 18.68 32.80 -12.34
CA GLN A 657 19.21 33.07 -13.67
C GLN A 657 19.60 31.76 -14.33
N MET A 658 18.86 31.38 -15.36
CA MET A 658 19.21 30.29 -16.27
C MET A 658 20.08 30.83 -17.40
N THR A 659 21.08 30.07 -17.81
CA THR A 659 21.99 30.37 -18.92
C THR A 659 22.00 29.17 -19.84
N ILE A 660 21.87 29.41 -21.14
CA ILE A 660 21.99 28.36 -22.16
C ILE A 660 23.22 28.62 -23.02
N ALA A 661 24.00 27.58 -23.26
CA ALA A 661 25.22 27.62 -24.07
C ALA A 661 25.26 26.47 -25.07
N GLU A 662 25.96 26.65 -26.19
CA GLU A 662 26.23 25.60 -27.17
C GLU A 662 27.39 24.68 -26.73
N ARG A 663 27.63 23.59 -27.48
CA ARG A 663 28.70 22.61 -27.21
C ARG A 663 30.10 23.22 -27.06
N ASN A 664 30.37 24.33 -27.76
CA ASN A 664 31.64 25.07 -27.68
C ASN A 664 31.71 26.05 -26.49
N GLN A 665 30.78 25.94 -25.52
CA GLN A 665 30.62 26.83 -24.37
C GLN A 665 30.26 28.28 -24.73
N GLN A 666 29.86 28.56 -25.97
CA GLN A 666 29.37 29.88 -26.36
C GLN A 666 27.99 30.11 -25.74
N VAL A 667 27.89 31.12 -24.88
CA VAL A 667 26.63 31.50 -24.23
C VAL A 667 25.69 32.11 -25.25
N ILE A 668 24.52 31.49 -25.41
CA ILE A 668 23.45 31.97 -26.28
C ILE A 668 22.69 33.09 -25.59
N GLY A 669 22.44 32.96 -24.28
CA GLY A 669 21.76 33.98 -23.51
C GLY A 669 21.40 33.55 -22.09
N PHE A 670 20.73 34.46 -21.38
CA PHE A 670 20.22 34.23 -20.04
C PHE A 670 18.72 34.50 -19.93
N HIS A 671 18.05 33.76 -19.05
CA HIS A 671 16.64 33.92 -18.71
C HIS A 671 16.50 34.04 -17.20
N ARG A 672 15.70 34.98 -16.71
CA ARG A 672 15.48 35.18 -15.28
C ARG A 672 14.07 34.77 -14.88
N TYR A 673 13.98 34.04 -13.79
CA TYR A 673 12.72 33.57 -13.24
C TYR A 673 12.65 33.85 -11.74
N ILE A 674 11.50 34.32 -11.26
CA ILE A 674 11.26 34.60 -9.84
C ILE A 674 10.48 33.44 -9.24
N ILE A 675 10.99 32.88 -8.13
CA ILE A 675 10.35 31.77 -7.42
C ILE A 675 9.05 32.25 -6.78
N ASN A 676 7.93 31.63 -7.14
CA ASN A 676 6.63 31.91 -6.54
C ASN A 676 6.30 30.91 -5.40
N GLN A 677 5.15 31.11 -4.73
CA GLN A 677 4.72 30.25 -3.62
C GLN A 677 4.51 28.79 -4.04
N ARG A 678 3.93 28.54 -5.21
CA ARG A 678 3.69 27.18 -5.72
C ARG A 678 4.99 26.42 -5.98
N ASP A 679 5.97 27.09 -6.57
CA ASP A 679 7.30 26.52 -6.81
C ASP A 679 7.98 26.18 -5.47
N PHE A 680 7.85 27.06 -4.48
CA PHE A 680 8.39 26.86 -3.14
C PHE A 680 7.71 25.70 -2.40
N ASP A 681 6.38 25.63 -2.44
CA ASP A 681 5.60 24.60 -1.75
C ASP A 681 5.88 23.20 -2.32
N SER A 682 6.06 23.10 -3.65
CA SER A 682 6.39 21.86 -4.35
C SER A 682 7.89 21.50 -4.33
N ALA A 683 8.75 22.43 -3.93
CA ALA A 683 10.21 22.30 -3.95
C ALA A 683 10.82 22.01 -5.34
N TYR A 684 10.10 22.35 -6.41
CA TYR A 684 10.64 22.33 -7.76
C TYR A 684 10.09 23.45 -8.66
N ILE A 685 10.81 23.71 -9.75
CA ILE A 685 10.34 24.53 -10.87
C ILE A 685 10.35 23.66 -12.13
N TYR A 686 9.24 23.66 -12.86
CA TYR A 686 9.19 23.10 -14.21
C TYR A 686 9.14 24.21 -15.28
N LYS A 687 10.00 24.14 -16.30
CA LYS A 687 9.99 25.08 -17.43
C LYS A 687 10.10 24.40 -18.79
N LYS A 688 9.17 24.74 -19.69
CA LYS A 688 9.36 24.53 -21.13
C LYS A 688 10.07 25.76 -21.69
N ILE A 689 11.29 25.59 -22.17
CA ILE A 689 12.15 26.66 -22.66
C ILE A 689 12.57 26.41 -24.10
N ARG A 690 12.86 27.48 -24.83
CA ARG A 690 13.47 27.47 -26.16
C ARG A 690 14.71 28.36 -26.13
N PRO A 691 15.72 28.11 -26.98
CA PRO A 691 16.87 29.02 -27.08
C PRO A 691 16.47 30.49 -27.34
N SER A 692 15.35 30.72 -28.04
CA SER A 692 14.81 32.06 -28.30
C SER A 692 14.24 32.78 -27.07
N ASP A 693 13.96 32.05 -25.98
CA ASP A 693 13.40 32.64 -24.74
C ASP A 693 14.50 33.27 -23.87
N PHE A 694 15.78 33.14 -24.27
CA PHE A 694 16.95 33.67 -23.59
C PHE A 694 17.42 34.98 -24.23
N THR A 695 17.80 35.94 -23.39
CA THR A 695 18.33 37.23 -23.82
C THR A 695 19.81 37.10 -24.16
N PRO A 696 20.25 37.46 -25.39
CA PRO A 696 21.65 37.43 -25.78
C PRO A 696 22.53 38.32 -24.90
N PRO A 697 23.78 37.92 -24.60
CA PRO A 697 24.68 38.72 -23.79
C PRO A 697 25.13 40.00 -24.49
N GLN A 698 25.13 40.02 -25.83
CA GLN A 698 25.57 41.14 -26.65
C GLN A 698 24.67 41.31 -27.88
N THR A 699 24.56 42.55 -28.36
CA THR A 699 23.93 42.85 -29.65
C THR A 699 24.89 42.49 -30.78
N LEU A 700 24.42 41.77 -31.81
CA LEU A 700 25.26 41.35 -32.94
C LEU A 700 24.48 41.32 -34.25
N LEU A 701 25.16 41.64 -35.36
CA LEU A 701 24.65 41.45 -36.72
C LEU A 701 25.23 40.17 -37.31
N ALA A 702 24.38 39.26 -37.79
CA ALA A 702 24.80 37.98 -38.39
C ALA A 702 24.90 38.08 -39.93
N GLN A 703 25.46 37.04 -40.55
CA GLN A 703 25.56 36.96 -42.00
C GLN A 703 24.16 36.77 -42.60
N ASN A 704 23.82 37.53 -43.66
CA ASN A 704 22.57 37.34 -44.38
C ASN A 704 22.51 35.93 -45.01
N TYR A 705 21.30 35.38 -45.17
CA TYR A 705 21.09 34.11 -45.83
C TYR A 705 19.86 34.18 -46.75
N PRO A 706 19.89 33.58 -47.96
CA PRO A 706 21.09 33.08 -48.62
C PRO A 706 22.11 34.21 -48.90
N ASN A 707 23.38 33.86 -49.08
CA ASN A 707 24.43 34.77 -49.52
C ASN A 707 25.50 33.98 -50.33
N PRO A 708 25.63 34.18 -51.66
CA PRO A 708 24.88 35.14 -52.47
C PRO A 708 23.37 34.84 -52.55
N PHE A 709 22.54 35.84 -52.88
CA PHE A 709 21.07 35.69 -52.98
C PHE A 709 20.50 36.22 -54.30
N ASN A 710 19.31 35.74 -54.67
CA ASN A 710 18.55 36.16 -55.86
C ASN A 710 17.03 36.08 -55.64
N PRO A 711 16.25 37.18 -55.72
CA PRO A 711 16.61 38.55 -55.35
C PRO A 711 16.39 38.81 -53.84
N ASP A 712 15.97 37.81 -53.07
CA ASP A 712 15.55 37.95 -51.67
C ASP A 712 16.55 37.37 -50.67
N THR A 713 16.74 38.06 -49.54
CA THR A 713 17.59 37.61 -48.43
C THR A 713 17.02 38.02 -47.07
N TRP A 714 17.38 37.26 -46.04
CA TRP A 714 17.11 37.55 -44.65
C TRP A 714 18.40 37.94 -43.94
N ILE A 715 18.34 38.99 -43.14
CA ILE A 715 19.45 39.54 -42.38
C ILE A 715 19.19 39.26 -40.89
N PRO A 716 19.83 38.22 -40.31
CA PRO A 716 19.66 37.87 -38.91
C PRO A 716 20.43 38.82 -38.00
N TYR A 717 19.87 39.11 -36.83
CA TYR A 717 20.53 39.91 -35.79
C TYR A 717 20.10 39.47 -34.39
N GLN A 718 20.85 39.89 -33.39
CA GLN A 718 20.58 39.65 -31.97
C GLN A 718 20.60 40.98 -31.23
N LEU A 719 19.71 41.14 -30.25
CA LEU A 719 19.62 42.34 -29.41
C LEU A 719 19.77 41.95 -27.94
N SER A 720 20.70 42.59 -27.23
CA SER A 720 20.88 42.42 -25.77
C SER A 720 19.95 43.30 -24.94
N THR A 721 19.40 44.37 -25.52
CA THR A 721 18.46 45.31 -24.87
C THR A 721 17.36 45.73 -25.86
N ALA A 722 16.22 46.21 -25.33
CA ALA A 722 15.16 46.77 -26.16
C ALA A 722 15.66 48.06 -26.81
N THR A 723 15.60 48.14 -28.14
CA THR A 723 16.13 49.30 -28.87
C THR A 723 15.45 49.47 -30.22
N GLU A 724 15.52 50.67 -30.78
CA GLU A 724 15.09 50.94 -32.15
C GLU A 724 16.11 50.32 -33.11
N VAL A 725 15.61 49.53 -34.06
CA VAL A 725 16.44 48.80 -35.01
C VAL A 725 16.26 49.36 -36.41
N LYS A 726 17.39 49.74 -37.00
CA LYS A 726 17.49 50.17 -38.38
C LYS A 726 18.57 49.38 -39.10
N ILE A 727 18.25 48.85 -40.27
CA ILE A 727 19.26 48.27 -41.17
C ILE A 727 19.39 49.16 -42.40
N GLU A 728 20.60 49.64 -42.64
CA GLU A 728 20.93 50.50 -43.77
C GLU A 728 21.78 49.71 -44.76
N ILE A 729 21.40 49.76 -46.04
CA ILE A 729 22.09 49.06 -47.12
C ILE A 729 22.78 50.09 -48.00
N TYR A 730 24.05 49.83 -48.32
CA TYR A 730 24.97 50.68 -49.06
C TYR A 730 25.56 49.94 -50.25
N ASP A 731 25.87 50.67 -51.31
CA ASP A 731 26.65 50.15 -52.43
C ASP A 731 28.17 50.22 -52.13
N PRO A 732 29.05 49.73 -53.03
CA PRO A 732 30.50 49.80 -52.85
C PRO A 732 31.09 51.20 -52.75
N LEU A 733 30.39 52.23 -53.26
CA LEU A 733 30.81 53.63 -53.19
C LEU A 733 30.40 54.29 -51.87
N GLY A 734 29.59 53.60 -51.06
CA GLY A 734 29.08 54.09 -49.77
C GLY A 734 27.75 54.83 -49.89
N ASP A 735 27.13 54.84 -51.07
CA ASP A 735 25.83 55.46 -51.27
C ASP A 735 24.72 54.60 -50.69
N ARG A 736 23.77 55.24 -49.99
CA ARG A 736 22.68 54.55 -49.30
C ARG A 736 21.60 54.09 -50.28
N VAL A 737 21.53 52.78 -50.48
CA VAL A 737 20.61 52.10 -51.39
C VAL A 737 19.21 51.95 -50.81
N ARG A 738 19.11 51.47 -49.55
CA ARG A 738 17.84 51.17 -48.88
C ARG A 738 17.97 51.32 -47.36
N VAL A 739 16.86 51.66 -46.71
CA VAL A 739 16.73 51.63 -45.25
C VAL A 739 15.57 50.71 -44.88
N LEU A 740 15.81 49.79 -43.96
CA LEU A 740 14.83 48.92 -43.34
C LEU A 740 14.63 49.40 -41.90
N ASN A 741 13.58 50.20 -41.67
CA ASN A 741 13.20 50.63 -40.33
C ASN A 741 12.34 49.52 -39.70
N LEU A 742 12.90 48.81 -38.73
CA LEU A 742 12.20 47.70 -38.06
C LEU A 742 11.48 48.17 -36.78
N GLY A 743 11.71 49.43 -36.37
CA GLY A 743 11.15 50.06 -35.19
C GLY A 743 11.75 49.51 -33.89
N THR A 744 11.11 49.80 -32.76
CA THR A 744 11.51 49.29 -31.45
C THR A 744 11.29 47.78 -31.37
N LYS A 745 12.37 47.05 -31.09
CA LYS A 745 12.37 45.59 -30.92
C LYS A 745 12.79 45.23 -29.50
N ALA A 746 12.18 44.19 -28.94
CA ALA A 746 12.55 43.63 -27.63
C ALA A 746 13.92 42.91 -27.71
N PRO A 747 14.62 42.70 -26.59
CA PRO A 747 15.81 41.84 -26.56
C PRO A 747 15.47 40.44 -27.09
N GLY A 748 16.39 39.82 -27.81
CA GLY A 748 16.17 38.47 -28.35
C GLY A 748 16.94 38.16 -29.62
N ILE A 749 16.72 36.94 -30.13
CA ILE A 749 17.39 36.38 -31.30
C ILE A 749 16.44 36.44 -32.51
N TYR A 750 16.80 37.23 -33.53
CA TYR A 750 16.00 37.45 -34.74
C TYR A 750 16.60 36.69 -35.93
N SER A 751 16.66 35.35 -35.82
CA SER A 751 17.35 34.51 -36.83
C SER A 751 16.45 33.69 -37.76
N GLN A 752 15.14 33.58 -37.47
CA GLN A 752 14.19 32.90 -38.35
C GLN A 752 13.65 33.85 -39.41
N GLN A 753 13.30 33.34 -40.60
CA GLN A 753 12.82 34.17 -41.73
C GLN A 753 11.66 35.11 -41.36
N LYS A 754 10.76 34.67 -40.48
CA LYS A 754 9.62 35.47 -39.99
C LYS A 754 10.01 36.69 -39.14
N HIS A 755 11.22 36.72 -38.59
CA HIS A 755 11.66 37.73 -37.63
C HIS A 755 12.92 38.48 -38.06
N ALA A 756 13.77 37.85 -38.89
CA ALA A 756 14.94 38.48 -39.48
C ALA A 756 14.52 39.64 -40.40
N ALA A 757 15.41 40.62 -40.60
CA ALA A 757 15.11 41.71 -41.50
C ALA A 757 15.13 41.22 -42.95
N TYR A 758 14.11 41.56 -43.73
CA TYR A 758 13.95 41.09 -45.10
C TYR A 758 14.36 42.16 -46.10
N TRP A 759 15.13 41.77 -47.11
CA TRP A 759 15.44 42.62 -48.25
C TRP A 759 15.24 41.89 -49.58
N ASN A 760 14.57 42.55 -50.52
CA ASN A 760 14.20 42.02 -51.83
C ASN A 760 15.07 42.53 -52.98
N GLY A 761 16.29 43.01 -52.67
CA GLY A 761 17.22 43.48 -53.68
C GLY A 761 16.71 44.71 -54.46
N LYS A 762 15.88 45.56 -53.82
CA LYS A 762 15.37 46.82 -54.37
C LYS A 762 15.92 48.05 -53.63
N ASN A 763 16.11 49.14 -54.36
CA ASN A 763 16.55 50.43 -53.83
C ASN A 763 15.38 51.22 -53.16
N LYS A 764 15.64 52.47 -52.77
CA LYS A 764 14.64 53.38 -52.19
C LYS A 764 13.44 53.68 -53.11
N TRP A 765 13.62 53.62 -54.43
CA TRP A 765 12.59 53.86 -55.46
C TRP A 765 11.83 52.59 -55.86
N GLY A 766 12.18 51.43 -55.30
CA GLY A 766 11.55 50.15 -55.63
C GLY A 766 12.14 49.46 -56.85
N GLU A 767 13.25 49.98 -57.40
CA GLU A 767 13.92 49.41 -58.56
C GLU A 767 14.90 48.30 -58.14
N PRO A 768 15.00 47.21 -58.91
CA PRO A 768 16.05 46.20 -58.79
C PRO A 768 17.46 46.82 -58.78
N VAL A 769 18.29 46.44 -57.79
CA VAL A 769 19.73 46.78 -57.79
C VAL A 769 20.54 45.85 -58.71
N ALA A 770 21.70 46.27 -59.20
CA ALA A 770 22.57 45.45 -60.05
C ALA A 770 23.18 44.27 -59.27
N SER A 771 23.60 43.21 -59.98
CA SER A 771 24.42 42.14 -59.40
C SER A 771 25.73 42.72 -58.86
N GLY A 772 26.13 42.33 -57.65
CA GLY A 772 27.34 42.87 -57.03
C GLY A 772 27.40 42.73 -55.51
N VAL A 773 28.45 43.32 -54.93
CA VAL A 773 28.65 43.39 -53.48
C VAL A 773 27.96 44.63 -52.93
N TYR A 774 27.25 44.47 -51.83
CA TYR A 774 26.64 45.54 -51.06
C TYR A 774 27.01 45.38 -49.60
N PHE A 775 26.89 46.45 -48.83
CA PHE A 775 27.14 46.45 -47.40
C PHE A 775 25.86 46.76 -46.65
N TYR A 776 25.61 46.07 -45.56
CA TYR A 776 24.47 46.32 -44.69
C TYR A 776 24.97 46.59 -43.29
N ARG A 777 24.38 47.60 -42.65
CA ARG A 777 24.73 48.05 -41.32
C ARG A 777 23.53 48.00 -40.42
N LEU A 778 23.65 47.26 -39.32
CA LEU A 778 22.73 47.34 -38.20
C LEU A 778 23.11 48.57 -37.39
N THR A 779 22.15 49.46 -37.17
CA THR A 779 22.30 50.63 -36.32
C THR A 779 21.21 50.58 -35.25
N THR A 780 21.64 50.65 -34.00
CA THR A 780 20.80 50.86 -32.82
C THR A 780 21.31 52.10 -32.05
N ASN A 781 20.68 52.45 -30.94
CA ASN A 781 21.09 53.61 -30.15
C ASN A 781 22.53 53.54 -29.62
N SER A 782 23.04 52.32 -29.37
CA SER A 782 24.35 52.10 -28.73
C SER A 782 25.24 51.11 -29.47
N PHE A 783 24.80 50.58 -30.62
CA PHE A 783 25.53 49.57 -31.37
C PHE A 783 25.48 49.85 -32.87
N SER A 784 26.61 49.69 -33.55
CA SER A 784 26.66 49.69 -35.01
C SER A 784 27.64 48.65 -35.52
N GLN A 785 27.18 47.80 -36.44
CA GLN A 785 28.02 46.77 -37.08
C GLN A 785 27.66 46.67 -38.55
N THR A 786 28.69 46.57 -39.41
CA THR A 786 28.55 46.46 -40.86
C THR A 786 29.00 45.07 -41.32
N ARG A 787 28.29 44.49 -42.28
CA ARG A 787 28.65 43.24 -42.96
C ARG A 787 28.44 43.38 -44.47
N LYS A 788 29.06 42.47 -45.23
CA LYS A 788 28.93 42.39 -46.69
C LYS A 788 27.85 41.38 -47.08
N LEU A 789 27.09 41.66 -48.14
CA LEU A 789 26.19 40.73 -48.80
C LEU A 789 26.38 40.81 -50.32
N THR A 790 26.02 39.75 -51.03
CA THR A 790 26.24 39.63 -52.47
C THR A 790 24.94 39.23 -53.15
N ILE A 791 24.48 40.06 -54.09
CA ILE A 791 23.30 39.77 -54.92
C ILE A 791 23.78 39.30 -56.29
N ILE A 792 23.17 38.20 -56.76
CA ILE A 792 23.36 37.69 -58.12
C ILE A 792 21.98 37.65 -58.73
N ARG A 793 21.78 38.38 -59.83
CA ARG A 793 20.58 38.29 -60.65
C ARG A 793 20.78 37.39 -61.84
#